data_AF-A0A507CBJ1-F1
#
_entry.id   AF-A0A507CBJ1-F1
#
_cell.length_a   1.000
_cell.length_b   1.000
_cell.length_c   1.000
_cell.angle_alpha   90.00
_cell.angle_beta   90.00
_cell.angle_gamma   90.00
#
_symmetry.space_group_name_H-M   'P 1'
#
loop_
_entity.id
_entity.type
_entity.pdbx_description
1 polymer ?
#
loop_
_entity_poly.entity_id
_entity_poly.type
_entity_poly.pdbx_seq_one_letter_code
_entity_poly.pdbx_strand_id
1 'polypeptide(L)'
;MNLHFRLSLPPDSSGKKTFTQKKTFLPKNKKLGRQVNGGHHSSTVASMLTLFILISILLLQPSHADDYEYTVDQLNAWRDEIRQFRHDNVIVAMTVDVPPGDPIWEIDLEMEKQLFIRSEEFKERNQILRDGEERVLTYVKLDEELQSRLYNKFLEYDVASLSYFNDFTQALTCEGYDVLANLLIAEIVPEGAPLTLERLKKLPEDLSLDLLDLYWEFYETIALVQKLFDLYVQGIIQIDMTDCWYEKGKAKCEKQLMEMVLQAIFEPTDTGLQRFGNALEHPNILMRVERQRILDRFKQLRDSGVSILSSFTQANICMQALHEKYHHTSSQPRRLPRHEMVIYRIHSAGLMAQRMGLLRFALLRFLDEKDHNLPPGCWEKDEIDTLRRGLERLRYGDNQHSSLDEWYHAKVAPYKVRLAPVLEKYLPLDMETHLKKIDLELEIFPNGGVDDLKHELRVFLQLCPDDVPRKYLKLAEKVHFLSLRHSILDGTVTDPEKSLYLAFHTAALSYRKEQTCMLENLLTRDIKTYLAEVAFEFKKTTDKGVPFDFTELFPELGIFLELRPCEVPPQYLELAEKVHSVHTEYLKSHDMQVPDALTMVTQLDEMNNPAELFSAFQRAGKSYTQTVERISANQLTWDIESYP
;
A
#
# COMPACT_ATOMS: atom_id res chain seq x y z
N MET A 1 -29.21 58.08 10.84
CA MET A 1 -29.77 56.77 11.21
C MET A 1 -28.89 56.24 12.34
N ASN A 2 -29.47 56.09 13.53
CA ASN A 2 -28.84 56.39 14.83
C ASN A 2 -27.70 55.44 15.29
N LEU A 3 -26.68 56.07 15.86
CA LEU A 3 -25.59 55.50 16.66
C LEU A 3 -26.05 55.13 18.09
N HIS A 4 -25.33 54.19 18.73
CA HIS A 4 -24.47 54.36 19.93
C HIS A 4 -24.55 53.24 21.00
N PHE A 5 -23.35 52.81 21.40
CA PHE A 5 -22.89 52.21 22.66
C PHE A 5 -23.69 52.53 23.94
N ARG A 6 -23.81 51.55 24.86
CA ARG A 6 -23.33 51.66 26.27
C ARG A 6 -23.46 50.34 27.07
N LEU A 7 -22.41 50.06 27.85
CA LEU A 7 -22.36 49.17 29.01
C LEU A 7 -23.05 49.80 30.24
N SER A 8 -23.63 48.95 31.12
CA SER A 8 -23.34 48.86 32.59
C SER A 8 -24.55 48.56 33.52
N LEU A 9 -24.47 47.37 34.15
CA LEU A 9 -24.71 46.98 35.58
C LEU A 9 -26.13 46.78 36.21
N PRO A 10 -26.27 45.91 37.26
CA PRO A 10 -27.44 45.08 37.62
C PRO A 10 -28.10 45.51 38.98
N PRO A 11 -29.03 44.75 39.63
CA PRO A 11 -28.69 43.54 40.41
C PRO A 11 -29.80 42.46 40.61
N ASP A 12 -29.34 41.29 41.06
CA ASP A 12 -29.89 40.37 42.07
C ASP A 12 -31.38 39.97 42.20
N SER A 13 -31.48 38.66 42.45
CA SER A 13 -32.25 37.99 43.51
C SER A 13 -33.57 37.27 43.17
N SER A 14 -33.47 35.95 43.34
CA SER A 14 -34.36 35.12 44.16
C SER A 14 -35.78 34.83 43.66
N GLY A 15 -35.91 33.65 43.06
CA GLY A 15 -36.59 32.51 43.69
C GLY A 15 -38.10 32.61 43.97
N LYS A 16 -38.86 31.67 43.38
CA LYS A 16 -39.89 30.91 44.12
C LYS A 16 -40.29 29.63 43.38
N LYS A 17 -40.25 28.54 44.15
CA LYS A 17 -40.68 27.16 43.85
C LYS A 17 -42.22 27.06 43.78
N THR A 18 -42.73 26.09 43.01
CA THR A 18 -43.85 25.16 43.34
C THR A 18 -43.98 24.11 42.20
N PHE A 19 -43.82 22.80 42.47
CA PHE A 19 -44.87 21.77 42.67
C PHE A 19 -45.79 21.60 41.43
N THR A 20 -46.04 20.43 40.79
CA THR A 20 -46.37 19.10 41.34
C THR A 20 -46.42 18.03 40.22
N GLN A 21 -46.22 16.76 40.61
CA GLN A 21 -46.45 15.52 39.85
C GLN A 21 -47.89 15.32 39.35
N LYS A 22 -48.05 14.60 38.22
CA LYS A 22 -49.27 13.83 37.88
C LYS A 22 -48.98 12.32 38.06
N LYS A 23 -49.82 11.65 38.86
CA LYS A 23 -49.91 10.19 39.06
C LYS A 23 -51.20 9.67 38.45
N THR A 24 -51.15 8.47 37.86
CA THR A 24 -52.26 7.52 37.59
C THR A 24 -51.61 6.26 36.96
N PHE A 25 -51.89 4.99 37.22
CA PHE A 25 -52.69 4.17 38.15
C PHE A 25 -52.09 2.72 38.08
N LEU A 26 -52.24 1.90 39.12
CA LEU A 26 -51.84 0.47 39.21
C LEU A 26 -53.12 -0.41 39.28
N PRO A 27 -53.07 -1.72 38.95
CA PRO A 27 -53.11 -2.79 39.99
C PRO A 27 -52.33 -4.08 39.62
N LYS A 28 -51.41 -4.60 40.46
CA LYS A 28 -51.52 -5.57 41.60
C LYS A 28 -51.53 -7.08 41.27
N ASN A 29 -50.50 -7.76 41.82
CA ASN A 29 -50.45 -9.07 42.56
C ASN A 29 -49.35 -10.00 41.98
N LYS A 30 -48.51 -10.77 42.67
CA LYS A 30 -48.21 -11.19 44.08
C LYS A 30 -46.94 -12.08 43.88
N LYS A 31 -45.86 -12.15 44.66
CA LYS A 31 -45.61 -12.33 46.11
C LYS A 31 -44.14 -11.99 46.41
N LEU A 32 -43.89 -11.45 47.61
CA LEU A 32 -42.59 -11.21 48.25
C LEU A 32 -42.01 -12.47 48.92
N GLY A 33 -40.68 -12.48 49.12
CA GLY A 33 -40.11 -12.87 50.42
C GLY A 33 -38.64 -13.30 50.46
N ARG A 34 -37.70 -12.35 50.66
CA ARG A 34 -36.86 -12.30 51.88
C ARG A 34 -36.05 -11.00 51.99
N GLN A 35 -36.21 -10.38 53.14
CA GLN A 35 -35.49 -9.23 53.70
C GLN A 35 -34.09 -9.63 54.15
N VAL A 36 -33.06 -8.82 53.87
CA VAL A 36 -32.04 -8.43 54.88
C VAL A 36 -31.57 -7.00 54.57
N ASN A 37 -31.84 -6.11 55.54
CA ASN A 37 -31.10 -4.93 56.00
C ASN A 37 -29.85 -4.54 55.15
N GLY A 38 -29.73 -3.32 54.65
CA GLY A 38 -29.68 -2.09 55.42
C GLY A 38 -28.22 -1.65 55.55
N GLY A 39 -27.79 -0.70 54.71
CA GLY A 39 -26.50 0.00 54.88
C GLY A 39 -25.60 0.13 53.67
N HIS A 40 -26.04 0.67 52.52
CA HIS A 40 -25.10 0.98 51.42
C HIS A 40 -25.28 2.30 50.67
N HIS A 41 -26.30 3.13 50.94
CA HIS A 41 -26.49 4.35 50.12
C HIS A 41 -25.57 5.52 50.47
N SER A 42 -24.88 5.51 51.62
CA SER A 42 -23.85 6.53 51.92
C SER A 42 -22.46 6.13 51.42
N SER A 43 -22.19 4.82 51.25
CA SER A 43 -20.88 4.31 50.84
C SER A 43 -20.68 4.38 49.32
N THR A 44 -21.73 4.21 48.53
CA THR A 44 -21.64 4.26 47.07
C THR A 44 -21.48 5.70 46.56
N VAL A 45 -22.17 6.68 47.15
CA VAL A 45 -22.04 8.09 46.77
C VAL A 45 -20.70 8.66 47.25
N ALA A 46 -20.27 8.32 48.46
CA ALA A 46 -18.92 8.65 48.92
C ALA A 46 -17.86 7.98 48.03
N SER A 47 -18.02 6.71 47.64
CA SER A 47 -17.07 6.03 46.75
C SER A 47 -17.02 6.64 45.35
N MET A 48 -18.17 7.02 44.77
CA MET A 48 -18.19 7.67 43.45
C MET A 48 -17.61 9.08 43.48
N LEU A 49 -17.86 9.85 44.54
CA LEU A 49 -17.26 11.17 44.70
C LEU A 49 -15.75 11.05 44.94
N THR A 50 -15.31 10.09 45.75
CA THR A 50 -13.88 9.80 45.96
C THR A 50 -13.21 9.29 44.69
N LEU A 51 -13.88 8.46 43.88
CA LEU A 51 -13.40 8.03 42.56
C LEU A 51 -13.33 9.20 41.58
N PHE A 52 -14.34 10.08 41.55
CA PHE A 52 -14.34 11.27 40.71
C PHE A 52 -13.25 12.26 41.12
N ILE A 53 -13.05 12.45 42.43
CA ILE A 53 -11.97 13.28 42.98
C ILE A 53 -10.61 12.63 42.70
N LEU A 54 -10.45 11.31 42.83
CA LEU A 54 -9.20 10.61 42.51
C LEU A 54 -8.90 10.65 41.01
N ILE A 55 -9.89 10.46 40.14
CA ILE A 55 -9.74 10.60 38.68
C ILE A 55 -9.43 12.05 38.34
N SER A 56 -10.10 13.03 38.97
CA SER A 56 -9.81 14.44 38.76
C SER A 56 -8.41 14.81 39.25
N ILE A 57 -7.95 14.27 40.39
CA ILE A 57 -6.59 14.45 40.90
C ILE A 57 -5.58 13.72 40.02
N LEU A 58 -5.90 12.56 39.45
CA LEU A 58 -5.02 11.85 38.50
C LEU A 58 -4.95 12.54 37.14
N LEU A 59 -6.03 13.21 36.71
CA LEU A 59 -6.08 14.03 35.49
C LEU A 59 -5.51 15.45 35.71
N LEU A 60 -5.46 15.92 36.95
CA LEU A 60 -4.86 17.20 37.37
C LEU A 60 -3.48 17.02 38.03
N GLN A 61 -2.99 15.79 38.14
CA GLN A 61 -1.63 15.53 38.55
C GLN A 61 -0.75 15.97 37.38
N PRO A 62 0.10 16.99 37.55
CA PRO A 62 1.14 17.23 36.57
C PRO A 62 1.97 15.95 36.54
N SER A 63 2.03 15.27 35.41
CA SER A 63 3.16 14.40 35.15
C SER A 63 4.40 15.26 35.40
N HIS A 64 5.33 14.78 36.20
CA HIS A 64 6.63 15.43 36.39
C HIS A 64 7.50 15.29 35.12
N ALA A 65 6.95 15.71 33.97
CA ALA A 65 7.66 15.97 32.74
C ALA A 65 7.74 17.50 32.62
N ASP A 66 8.96 18.02 32.70
CA ASP A 66 9.38 19.43 32.57
C ASP A 66 8.27 20.43 32.17
N ASP A 67 8.05 21.43 33.03
CA ASP A 67 7.02 22.47 33.05
C ASP A 67 6.88 23.42 31.81
N TYR A 68 7.09 22.96 30.58
CA TYR A 68 6.64 23.64 29.36
C TYR A 68 6.34 22.62 28.25
N GLU A 69 5.07 22.25 28.07
CA GLU A 69 4.64 21.63 26.80
C GLU A 69 4.74 22.71 25.71
N TYR A 70 5.71 22.55 24.81
CA TYR A 70 5.88 23.41 23.65
C TYR A 70 4.64 23.30 22.75
N THR A 71 4.13 24.43 22.30
CA THR A 71 3.02 24.44 21.34
C THR A 71 3.50 23.94 19.97
N VAL A 72 2.60 23.35 19.18
CA VAL A 72 2.91 22.91 17.80
C VAL A 72 3.44 24.07 16.96
N ASP A 73 2.91 25.28 17.14
CA ASP A 73 3.37 26.48 16.43
C ASP A 73 4.80 26.88 16.80
N GLN A 74 5.19 26.76 18.08
CA GLN A 74 6.57 26.99 18.51
C GLN A 74 7.53 25.95 17.92
N LEU A 75 7.13 24.67 17.93
CA LEU A 75 7.94 23.60 17.33
C LEU A 75 8.08 23.79 15.82
N ASN A 76 7.03 24.23 15.13
CA ASN A 76 7.09 24.62 13.72
C ASN A 76 8.08 25.77 13.48
N ALA A 77 7.99 26.85 14.26
CA ALA A 77 8.88 28.00 14.12
C ALA A 77 10.35 27.60 14.25
N TRP A 78 10.70 26.80 15.27
CA TRP A 78 12.08 26.33 15.44
C TRP A 78 12.54 25.42 14.31
N ARG A 79 11.67 24.54 13.78
CA ARG A 79 12.00 23.72 12.61
C ARG A 79 12.30 24.59 11.39
N ASP A 80 11.47 25.60 11.14
CA ASP A 80 11.62 26.49 10.00
C ASP A 80 12.87 27.37 10.13
N GLU A 81 13.21 27.84 11.34
CA GLU A 81 14.48 28.54 11.60
C GLU A 81 15.71 27.66 11.33
N ILE A 82 15.69 26.38 11.74
CA ILE A 82 16.78 25.43 11.44
C ILE A 82 16.92 25.19 9.93
N ARG A 83 15.80 25.07 9.20
CA ARG A 83 15.82 24.90 7.74
C ARG A 83 16.30 26.16 7.02
N GLN A 84 15.84 27.33 7.46
CA GLN A 84 16.32 28.62 6.95
C GLN A 84 17.82 28.77 7.20
N PHE A 85 18.31 28.43 8.41
CA PHE A 85 19.74 28.41 8.70
C PHE A 85 20.49 27.51 7.71
N ARG A 86 20.01 26.29 7.47
CA ARG A 86 20.62 25.36 6.51
C ARG A 86 20.64 25.94 5.09
N HIS A 87 19.54 26.51 4.64
CA HIS A 87 19.43 27.13 3.32
C HIS A 87 20.39 28.31 3.15
N ASP A 88 20.49 29.19 4.15
CA ASP A 88 21.30 30.41 4.06
C ASP A 88 22.80 30.14 4.18
N ASN A 89 23.17 29.10 4.93
CA ASN A 89 24.56 28.85 5.29
C ASN A 89 25.19 27.64 4.58
N VAL A 90 24.40 26.83 3.88
CA VAL A 90 24.91 25.73 3.05
C VAL A 90 24.75 26.10 1.58
N ILE A 91 25.83 26.60 1.00
CA ILE A 91 25.85 27.06 -0.38
C ILE A 91 26.08 25.88 -1.30
N VAL A 92 25.08 25.57 -2.14
CA VAL A 92 25.21 24.67 -3.29
C VAL A 92 25.69 25.50 -4.47
N ALA A 93 27.00 25.49 -4.73
CA ALA A 93 27.56 26.24 -5.84
C ALA A 93 27.35 25.48 -7.17
N MET A 94 26.72 26.17 -8.12
CA MET A 94 26.56 25.74 -9.51
C MET A 94 27.85 25.97 -10.33
N THR A 95 28.20 24.95 -11.10
CA THR A 95 28.91 24.92 -12.39
C THR A 95 30.21 25.74 -12.52
N VAL A 96 31.35 25.04 -12.43
CA VAL A 96 32.61 25.53 -13.04
C VAL A 96 32.76 24.87 -14.41
N ASP A 97 32.68 25.65 -15.48
CA ASP A 97 33.10 25.20 -16.81
C ASP A 97 34.62 25.00 -16.77
N VAL A 98 35.08 23.75 -16.83
CA VAL A 98 36.50 23.45 -16.92
C VAL A 98 36.86 23.29 -18.40
N PRO A 99 37.49 24.30 -19.05
CA PRO A 99 38.00 24.12 -20.41
C PRO A 99 39.10 23.05 -20.43
N PRO A 100 39.16 22.21 -21.48
CA PRO A 100 40.16 21.16 -21.55
C PRO A 100 41.56 21.75 -21.78
N GLY A 101 42.45 21.59 -20.79
CA GLY A 101 43.90 21.68 -21.00
C GLY A 101 44.67 22.83 -20.35
N ASP A 102 44.14 23.52 -19.33
CA ASP A 102 44.87 24.59 -18.63
C ASP A 102 45.53 24.10 -17.31
N PRO A 103 46.86 23.95 -17.25
CA PRO A 103 47.56 23.33 -16.11
C PRO A 103 47.69 24.26 -14.88
N ILE A 104 47.36 25.55 -15.01
CA ILE A 104 47.43 26.50 -13.89
C ILE A 104 46.25 26.30 -12.92
N TRP A 105 45.13 25.74 -13.39
CA TRP A 105 43.98 25.39 -12.57
C TRP A 105 44.06 23.99 -11.97
N GLU A 106 44.96 23.13 -12.44
CA GLU A 106 45.10 21.77 -11.88
C GLU A 106 45.66 21.76 -10.46
N ILE A 107 46.34 22.80 -9.97
CA ILE A 107 46.94 22.79 -8.63
C ILE A 107 45.95 23.27 -7.56
N ASP A 108 45.22 24.37 -7.80
CA ASP A 108 44.19 24.87 -6.88
C ASP A 108 42.96 23.93 -6.88
N LEU A 109 42.57 23.41 -8.05
CA LEU A 109 41.49 22.44 -8.18
C LEU A 109 41.89 21.06 -7.64
N GLU A 110 43.18 20.69 -7.61
CA GLU A 110 43.61 19.45 -6.94
C GLU A 110 43.62 19.62 -5.42
N MET A 111 43.97 20.81 -4.90
CA MET A 111 43.84 21.11 -3.48
C MET A 111 42.36 21.12 -3.04
N GLU A 112 41.47 21.71 -3.84
CA GLU A 112 40.01 21.65 -3.66
C GLU A 112 39.42 20.27 -3.98
N LYS A 113 40.00 19.44 -4.86
CA LYS A 113 39.57 18.05 -5.03
C LYS A 113 40.00 17.18 -3.85
N GLN A 114 41.20 17.37 -3.31
CA GLN A 114 41.70 16.60 -2.18
C GLN A 114 40.94 16.92 -0.88
N LEU A 115 40.41 18.13 -0.74
CA LEU A 115 39.54 18.52 0.36
C LEU A 115 38.13 17.91 0.30
N PHE A 116 37.66 17.42 -0.86
CA PHE A 116 36.23 17.08 -1.04
C PHE A 116 35.95 15.63 -1.49
N ILE A 117 36.96 14.80 -1.79
CA ILE A 117 36.79 13.39 -2.17
C ILE A 117 36.70 12.47 -0.93
N ARG A 118 35.68 12.61 -0.08
CA ARG A 118 35.30 11.55 0.91
C ARG A 118 33.80 11.53 1.27
N SER A 119 32.91 11.84 0.33
CA SER A 119 31.45 11.70 0.52
C SER A 119 30.88 10.73 -0.52
N GLU A 120 30.14 9.69 -0.12
CA GLU A 120 29.49 8.75 -1.06
C GLU A 120 28.54 9.46 -2.04
N GLU A 121 27.96 10.61 -1.66
CA GLU A 121 27.13 11.45 -2.55
C GLU A 121 27.90 11.96 -3.79
N PHE A 122 29.23 12.00 -3.74
CA PHE A 122 30.06 12.56 -4.82
C PHE A 122 30.28 11.59 -5.99
N LYS A 123 30.10 10.28 -5.78
CA LYS A 123 30.23 9.29 -6.86
C LYS A 123 29.00 9.24 -7.78
N GLU A 124 27.80 9.54 -7.25
CA GLU A 124 26.56 9.43 -8.03
C GLU A 124 26.32 10.60 -8.98
N ARG A 125 26.80 11.82 -8.68
CA ARG A 125 26.68 12.97 -9.61
C ARG A 125 27.67 12.93 -10.78
N ASN A 126 28.72 12.12 -10.71
CA ASN A 126 29.73 11.98 -11.77
C ASN A 126 29.39 10.90 -12.82
N GLN A 127 28.25 10.21 -12.70
CA GLN A 127 27.78 9.26 -13.71
C GLN A 127 26.55 9.81 -14.44
N ILE A 128 26.77 10.75 -15.34
CA ILE A 128 26.22 10.78 -16.70
C ILE A 128 26.96 11.91 -17.40
N LEU A 129 27.71 11.57 -18.44
CA LEU A 129 27.90 12.30 -19.69
C LEU A 129 28.83 11.43 -20.54
N ARG A 130 28.23 10.41 -21.18
CA ARG A 130 28.76 10.01 -22.48
C ARG A 130 28.40 11.14 -23.43
N ASP A 131 29.33 11.44 -24.32
CA ASP A 131 29.19 12.37 -25.45
C ASP A 131 29.42 13.85 -25.10
N GLY A 132 30.69 14.21 -24.89
CA GLY A 132 31.27 15.46 -25.39
C GLY A 132 30.82 16.81 -24.81
N GLU A 133 29.92 16.88 -23.82
CA GLU A 133 29.43 18.14 -23.23
C GLU A 133 29.87 18.34 -21.77
N GLU A 134 29.88 19.61 -21.36
CA GLU A 134 30.45 20.23 -20.15
C GLU A 134 30.39 19.39 -18.85
N ARG A 135 31.52 19.33 -18.14
CA ARG A 135 31.58 18.77 -16.79
C ARG A 135 31.07 19.79 -15.77
N VAL A 136 29.81 19.66 -15.38
CA VAL A 136 29.24 20.44 -14.28
C VAL A 136 29.69 19.85 -12.93
N LEU A 137 30.71 20.45 -12.31
CA LEU A 137 31.06 20.18 -10.92
C LEU A 137 30.14 21.02 -10.01
N THR A 138 29.31 20.35 -9.20
CA THR A 138 28.55 20.99 -8.13
C THR A 138 29.29 20.75 -6.82
N TYR A 139 29.75 21.81 -6.15
CA TYR A 139 30.33 21.72 -4.82
C TYR A 139 29.38 22.32 -3.79
N VAL A 140 29.43 21.77 -2.57
CA VAL A 140 28.66 22.27 -1.42
C VAL A 140 29.67 22.79 -0.42
N LYS A 141 29.53 24.04 0.02
CA LYS A 141 30.40 24.66 1.03
C LYS A 141 29.57 25.39 2.08
N LEU A 142 30.18 25.67 3.23
CA LEU A 142 29.59 26.60 4.17
C LEU A 142 29.72 28.04 3.64
N ASP A 143 28.77 28.87 4.04
CA ASP A 143 28.91 30.31 3.90
C ASP A 143 30.21 30.79 4.57
N GLU A 144 30.91 31.70 3.90
CA GLU A 144 32.25 32.14 4.30
C GLU A 144 32.23 32.90 5.63
N GLU A 145 31.14 33.62 5.92
CA GLU A 145 30.98 34.35 7.17
C GLU A 145 30.75 33.38 8.34
N LEU A 146 29.82 32.42 8.19
CA LEU A 146 29.60 31.38 9.21
C LEU A 146 30.88 30.59 9.47
N GLN A 147 31.54 30.15 8.41
CA GLN A 147 32.76 29.35 8.48
C GLN A 147 33.87 30.10 9.23
N SER A 148 34.10 31.38 8.90
CA SER A 148 35.09 32.22 9.56
C SER A 148 34.74 32.48 11.03
N ARG A 149 33.46 32.72 11.33
CA ARG A 149 32.98 32.94 12.70
C ARG A 149 33.16 31.70 13.58
N LEU A 150 32.78 30.52 13.07
CA LEU A 150 32.99 29.23 13.74
C LEU A 150 34.48 28.98 14.00
N TYR A 151 35.32 29.19 12.99
CA TYR A 151 36.77 29.01 13.11
C TYR A 151 37.38 29.93 14.16
N ASN A 152 37.04 31.22 14.15
CA ASN A 152 37.54 32.17 15.13
C ASN A 152 37.10 31.81 16.56
N LYS A 153 35.82 31.44 16.75
CA LYS A 153 35.33 30.97 18.07
C LYS A 153 36.04 29.70 18.53
N PHE A 154 36.31 28.78 17.62
CA PHE A 154 37.05 27.56 17.92
C PHE A 154 38.50 27.85 18.36
N LEU A 155 39.16 28.85 17.75
CA LEU A 155 40.50 29.29 18.14
C LEU A 155 40.57 30.04 19.48
N GLU A 156 39.45 30.53 20.02
CA GLU A 156 39.42 31.11 21.38
C GLU A 156 39.67 30.06 22.46
N TYR A 157 39.47 28.78 22.15
CA TYR A 157 39.80 27.67 23.03
C TYR A 157 41.28 27.29 22.93
N ASP A 158 41.83 26.68 23.98
CA ASP A 158 43.16 26.09 23.93
C ASP A 158 43.13 24.79 23.09
N VAL A 159 43.13 24.96 21.76
CA VAL A 159 43.07 23.86 20.77
C VAL A 159 44.20 22.84 20.98
N ALA A 160 45.36 23.27 21.51
CA ALA A 160 46.47 22.37 21.81
C ALA A 160 46.15 21.44 22.99
N SER A 161 45.39 21.90 23.98
CA SER A 161 44.89 21.06 25.08
C SER A 161 43.71 20.15 24.68
N LEU A 162 42.97 20.55 23.64
CA LEU A 162 41.80 19.84 23.13
C LEU A 162 42.12 18.82 22.04
N SER A 163 43.40 18.63 21.71
CA SER A 163 43.83 17.72 20.65
C SER A 163 44.97 16.82 21.09
N TYR A 164 45.11 15.68 20.42
CA TYR A 164 46.19 14.72 20.62
C TYR A 164 46.72 14.24 19.27
N PHE A 165 47.95 13.70 19.25
CA PHE A 165 48.50 13.07 18.05
C PHE A 165 48.10 11.59 17.98
N ASN A 166 47.47 11.19 16.89
CA ASN A 166 47.31 9.78 16.51
C ASN A 166 48.38 9.39 15.47
N ASP A 167 48.47 8.10 15.12
CA ASP A 167 49.56 7.52 14.30
C ASP A 167 49.79 8.20 12.92
N PHE A 168 48.86 9.05 12.46
CA PHE A 168 48.95 9.73 11.14
C PHE A 168 48.46 11.19 11.10
N THR A 169 47.71 11.69 12.11
CA THR A 169 47.12 13.05 12.15
C THR A 169 46.91 13.54 13.59
N GLN A 170 46.81 14.86 13.78
CA GLN A 170 46.32 15.44 15.04
C GLN A 170 44.79 15.31 15.07
N ALA A 171 44.21 14.88 16.18
CA ALA A 171 42.76 14.67 16.33
C ALA A 171 42.25 15.30 17.64
N LEU A 172 40.95 15.60 17.73
CA LEU A 172 40.36 16.14 18.97
C LEU A 172 40.23 15.09 20.07
N THR A 173 40.40 15.51 21.33
CA THR A 173 40.04 14.72 22.51
C THR A 173 38.51 14.66 22.65
N CYS A 174 38.01 13.78 23.52
CA CYS A 174 36.57 13.73 23.82
C CYS A 174 36.03 15.09 24.31
N GLU A 175 36.81 15.84 25.08
CA GLU A 175 36.45 17.19 25.52
C GLU A 175 36.45 18.18 24.35
N GLY A 176 37.42 18.07 23.44
CA GLY A 176 37.47 18.87 22.22
C GLY A 176 36.25 18.66 21.32
N TYR A 177 35.80 17.41 21.16
CA TYR A 177 34.57 17.11 20.43
C TYR A 177 33.32 17.70 21.08
N ASP A 178 33.23 17.66 22.42
CA ASP A 178 32.10 18.26 23.14
C ASP A 178 32.08 19.78 23.03
N VAL A 179 33.25 20.43 23.04
CA VAL A 179 33.37 21.87 22.78
C VAL A 179 32.91 22.21 21.37
N LEU A 180 33.39 21.48 20.35
CA LEU A 180 32.98 21.69 18.96
C LEU A 180 31.47 21.49 18.79
N ALA A 181 30.92 20.40 19.34
CA ALA A 181 29.49 20.12 19.28
C ALA A 181 28.66 21.24 19.92
N ASN A 182 29.06 21.76 21.09
CA ASN A 182 28.38 22.88 21.73
C ASN A 182 28.46 24.18 20.91
N LEU A 183 29.60 24.45 20.25
CA LEU A 183 29.74 25.59 19.35
C LEU A 183 28.78 25.51 18.17
N LEU A 184 28.70 24.35 17.51
CA LEU A 184 27.78 24.13 16.39
C LEU A 184 26.32 24.19 16.84
N ILE A 185 25.98 23.59 17.98
CA ILE A 185 24.65 23.68 18.59
C ILE A 185 24.27 25.15 18.83
N ALA A 186 25.17 25.96 19.38
CA ALA A 186 24.90 27.36 19.68
C ALA A 186 24.67 28.24 18.43
N GLU A 187 25.20 27.86 17.26
CA GLU A 187 24.94 28.56 16.00
C GLU A 187 23.64 28.08 15.32
N ILE A 188 23.33 26.78 15.40
CA ILE A 188 22.20 26.18 14.67
C ILE A 188 20.88 26.30 15.45
N VAL A 189 20.91 26.16 16.77
CA VAL A 189 19.70 25.98 17.58
C VAL A 189 19.05 27.33 17.88
N PRO A 190 17.77 27.52 17.51
CA PRO A 190 17.00 28.70 17.87
C PRO A 190 16.92 28.94 19.38
N GLU A 191 16.82 30.22 19.78
CA GLU A 191 16.70 30.58 21.19
C GLU A 191 15.46 29.91 21.82
N GLY A 192 15.68 29.24 22.95
CA GLY A 192 14.63 28.57 23.72
C GLY A 192 14.29 27.14 23.26
N ALA A 193 14.85 26.65 22.15
CA ALA A 193 14.61 25.29 21.69
C ALA A 193 15.28 24.23 22.62
N PRO A 194 14.63 23.07 22.88
CA PRO A 194 15.11 22.07 23.84
C PRO A 194 16.26 21.17 23.34
N LEU A 195 17.13 21.68 22.47
CA LEU A 195 18.18 20.92 21.76
C LEU A 195 19.55 21.13 22.41
N THR A 196 19.79 20.51 23.57
CA THR A 196 21.09 20.53 24.25
C THR A 196 21.94 19.31 23.91
N LEU A 197 23.27 19.43 23.99
CA LEU A 197 24.20 18.32 23.70
C LEU A 197 23.86 17.05 24.50
N GLU A 198 23.51 17.19 25.78
CA GLU A 198 23.12 16.07 26.64
C GLU A 198 21.87 15.34 26.12
N ARG A 199 20.83 16.10 25.75
CA ARG A 199 19.57 15.55 25.21
C ARG A 199 19.78 14.92 23.82
N LEU A 200 20.64 15.52 23.00
CA LEU A 200 20.96 15.03 21.66
C LEU A 200 21.83 13.77 21.69
N LYS A 201 22.72 13.61 22.68
CA LYS A 201 23.47 12.36 22.89
C LYS A 201 22.58 11.23 23.44
N LYS A 202 21.54 11.57 24.20
CA LYS A 202 20.65 10.60 24.84
C LYS A 202 19.18 10.96 24.59
N LEU A 203 18.69 10.58 23.41
CA LEU A 203 17.30 10.78 23.02
C LEU A 203 16.33 10.13 24.02
N PRO A 204 15.31 10.86 24.53
CA PRO A 204 14.22 10.28 25.31
C PRO A 204 13.54 9.12 24.57
N GLU A 205 12.92 8.20 25.31
CA GLU A 205 12.31 7.00 24.70
C GLU A 205 10.96 7.31 24.04
N ASP A 206 10.14 8.18 24.66
CA ASP A 206 8.75 8.45 24.28
C ASP A 206 8.56 9.90 23.79
N LEU A 207 9.29 10.30 22.75
CA LEU A 207 9.09 11.62 22.14
C LEU A 207 7.81 11.67 21.31
N SER A 208 7.12 12.81 21.33
CA SER A 208 6.02 13.09 20.39
C SER A 208 6.54 13.22 18.96
N LEU A 209 5.66 13.01 17.97
CA LEU A 209 6.00 13.15 16.54
C LEU A 209 6.60 14.53 16.24
N ASP A 210 6.03 15.59 16.80
CA ASP A 210 6.51 16.95 16.57
C ASP A 210 7.92 17.21 17.12
N LEU A 211 8.22 16.66 18.31
CA LEU A 211 9.57 16.74 18.86
C LEU A 211 10.54 15.90 18.05
N LEU A 212 10.14 14.71 17.61
CA LEU A 212 10.98 13.89 16.74
C LEU A 212 11.33 14.60 15.43
N ASP A 213 10.37 15.27 14.80
CA ASP A 213 10.60 16.08 13.60
C ASP A 213 11.64 17.18 13.87
N LEU A 214 11.56 17.87 15.02
CA LEU A 214 12.54 18.92 15.40
C LEU A 214 13.95 18.35 15.61
N TYR A 215 14.06 17.23 16.33
CA TYR A 215 15.35 16.57 16.56
C TYR A 215 15.97 16.09 15.25
N TRP A 216 15.17 15.52 14.35
CA TRP A 216 15.67 15.04 13.07
C TRP A 216 16.14 16.18 12.17
N GLU A 217 15.41 17.30 12.08
CA GLU A 217 15.87 18.48 11.33
C GLU A 217 17.19 19.02 11.87
N PHE A 218 17.35 19.03 13.19
CA PHE A 218 18.63 19.39 13.81
C PHE A 218 19.73 18.39 13.42
N TYR A 219 19.48 17.08 13.53
CA TYR A 219 20.49 16.06 13.19
C TYR A 219 20.92 16.10 11.73
N GLU A 220 19.99 16.31 10.79
CA GLU A 220 20.33 16.51 9.37
C GLU A 220 21.20 17.76 9.19
N THR A 221 20.84 18.86 9.85
CA THR A 221 21.57 20.13 9.72
C THR A 221 22.97 20.05 10.32
N ILE A 222 23.11 19.56 11.55
CA ILE A 222 24.43 19.47 12.20
C ILE A 222 25.34 18.47 11.50
N ALA A 223 24.81 17.36 10.99
CA ALA A 223 25.61 16.39 10.25
C ALA A 223 26.24 17.02 9.01
N LEU A 224 25.48 17.84 8.29
CA LEU A 224 25.96 18.54 7.11
C LEU A 224 26.94 19.66 7.46
N VAL A 225 26.60 20.51 8.44
CA VAL A 225 27.43 21.65 8.85
C VAL A 225 28.76 21.16 9.44
N GLN A 226 28.74 20.19 10.35
CA GLN A 226 29.95 19.64 10.95
C GLN A 226 30.86 19.04 9.88
N LYS A 227 30.31 18.22 8.98
CA LYS A 227 31.09 17.62 7.88
C LYS A 227 31.79 18.69 7.03
N LEU A 228 31.09 19.76 6.64
CA LEU A 228 31.69 20.82 5.82
C LEU A 228 32.72 21.64 6.61
N PHE A 229 32.47 21.90 7.89
CA PHE A 229 33.41 22.60 8.75
C PHE A 229 34.68 21.77 9.03
N ASP A 230 34.53 20.46 9.26
CA ASP A 230 35.63 19.52 9.46
C ASP A 230 36.57 19.52 8.25
N LEU A 231 36.01 19.47 7.03
CA LEU A 231 36.79 19.56 5.79
C LEU A 231 37.59 20.87 5.70
N TYR A 232 36.95 21.99 6.07
CA TYR A 232 37.62 23.30 6.07
C TYR A 232 38.79 23.36 7.06
N VAL A 233 38.57 22.95 8.32
CA VAL A 233 39.59 23.03 9.36
C VAL A 233 40.72 22.04 9.11
N GLN A 234 40.42 20.84 8.61
CA GLN A 234 41.43 19.87 8.18
C GLN A 234 42.35 20.47 7.10
N GLY A 235 41.81 21.26 6.18
CA GLY A 235 42.59 21.95 5.15
C GLY A 235 43.55 23.01 5.68
N ILE A 236 43.22 23.67 6.80
CA ILE A 236 44.01 24.79 7.33
C ILE A 236 45.01 24.34 8.38
N ILE A 237 44.55 23.62 9.39
CA ILE A 237 45.36 23.28 10.58
C ILE A 237 45.63 21.78 10.71
N GLN A 238 45.21 20.96 9.73
CA GLN A 238 45.48 19.52 9.67
C GLN A 238 45.01 18.72 10.91
N ILE A 239 44.00 19.24 11.61
CA ILE A 239 43.33 18.54 12.71
C ILE A 239 42.13 17.78 12.15
N ASP A 240 42.07 16.48 12.45
CA ASP A 240 40.91 15.63 12.23
C ASP A 240 39.88 15.88 13.34
N MET A 241 38.72 16.38 12.93
CA MET A 241 37.58 16.68 13.82
C MET A 241 36.39 15.76 13.54
N THR A 242 36.61 14.66 12.82
CA THR A 242 35.55 13.74 12.41
C THR A 242 35.04 12.92 13.60
N ASP A 243 34.12 13.49 14.38
CA ASP A 243 33.32 12.76 15.37
C ASP A 243 31.84 12.71 14.97
N CYS A 244 31.34 11.50 14.93
CA CYS A 244 29.98 11.18 14.51
C CYS A 244 29.06 10.97 15.74
N TRP A 245 29.24 11.78 16.80
CA TRP A 245 28.50 11.62 18.07
C TRP A 245 26.98 11.64 17.89
N TYR A 246 26.49 12.38 16.88
CA TYR A 246 25.07 12.51 16.57
C TYR A 246 24.49 11.28 15.83
N GLU A 247 25.30 10.42 15.20
CA GLU A 247 24.81 9.31 14.35
C GLU A 247 23.91 8.34 15.10
N LYS A 248 24.24 8.00 16.35
CA LYS A 248 23.41 7.08 17.15
C LYS A 248 22.06 7.70 17.49
N GLY A 249 22.04 8.99 17.83
CA GLY A 249 20.82 9.74 18.11
C GLY A 249 19.96 9.89 16.86
N LYS A 250 20.59 10.28 15.74
CA LYS A 250 19.99 10.38 14.40
C LYS A 250 19.33 9.07 13.99
N ALA A 251 20.06 7.95 14.04
CA ALA A 251 19.52 6.64 13.65
C ALA A 251 18.35 6.19 14.54
N LYS A 252 18.39 6.48 15.86
CA LYS A 252 17.26 6.19 16.76
C LYS A 252 16.05 7.05 16.42
N CYS A 253 16.25 8.34 16.17
CA CYS A 253 15.21 9.29 15.79
C CYS A 253 14.58 8.94 14.43
N GLU A 254 15.39 8.70 13.40
CA GLU A 254 14.96 8.26 12.07
C GLU A 254 14.12 6.99 12.15
N LYS A 255 14.54 5.99 12.94
CA LYS A 255 13.77 4.76 13.12
C LYS A 255 12.37 5.02 13.72
N GLN A 256 12.28 5.84 14.77
CA GLN A 256 11.00 6.17 15.40
C GLN A 256 10.10 6.99 14.44
N LEU A 257 10.66 7.99 13.77
CA LEU A 257 9.94 8.78 12.75
C LEU A 257 9.43 7.90 11.62
N MET A 258 10.29 7.04 11.08
CA MET A 258 9.93 6.10 10.03
C MET A 258 8.75 5.23 10.46
N GLU A 259 8.81 4.65 11.66
CA GLU A 259 7.71 3.82 12.19
C GLU A 259 6.39 4.61 12.29
N MET A 260 6.42 5.82 12.86
CA MET A 260 5.23 6.66 13.03
C MET A 260 4.66 7.16 11.70
N VAL A 261 5.50 7.61 10.77
CA VAL A 261 5.10 8.09 9.44
C VAL A 261 4.51 6.95 8.63
N LEU A 262 5.18 5.79 8.59
CA LEU A 262 4.65 4.62 7.89
C LEU A 262 3.36 4.11 8.51
N GLN A 263 3.23 4.14 9.84
CA GLN A 263 1.99 3.79 10.53
C GLN A 263 0.87 4.79 10.21
N ALA A 264 1.14 6.08 10.06
CA ALA A 264 0.14 7.08 9.66
C ALA A 264 -0.34 6.86 8.21
N ILE A 265 0.57 6.57 7.29
CA ILE A 265 0.25 6.32 5.87
C ILE A 265 -0.48 5.00 5.71
N PHE A 266 0.08 3.92 6.25
CA PHE A 266 -0.44 2.57 6.04
C PHE A 266 -1.51 2.14 7.04
N GLU A 267 -1.65 2.79 8.20
CA GLU A 267 -2.37 2.29 9.40
C GLU A 267 -1.77 1.02 10.02
N PRO A 268 -1.91 0.80 11.34
CA PRO A 268 -1.37 -0.39 12.00
C PRO A 268 -1.95 -1.70 11.42
N THR A 269 -1.05 -2.65 11.17
CA THR A 269 -1.36 -3.97 10.58
C THR A 269 -2.12 -4.91 11.54
N ASP A 270 -2.12 -4.62 12.84
CA ASP A 270 -2.52 -5.58 13.88
C ASP A 270 -4.02 -5.91 13.93
N THR A 271 -4.88 -5.10 13.33
CA THR A 271 -6.33 -5.28 13.41
C THR A 271 -6.86 -6.46 12.57
N GLY A 272 -6.09 -6.90 11.56
CA GLY A 272 -6.44 -8.04 10.70
C GLY A 272 -5.76 -9.36 11.06
N LEU A 273 -4.53 -9.30 11.61
CA LEU A 273 -3.66 -10.47 11.79
C LEU A 273 -4.06 -11.37 12.96
N GLN A 274 -4.62 -10.81 14.05
CA GLN A 274 -5.09 -11.60 15.20
C GLN A 274 -6.29 -12.51 14.86
N ARG A 275 -6.97 -12.27 13.73
CA ARG A 275 -8.12 -13.08 13.27
C ARG A 275 -7.71 -14.39 12.61
N PHE A 276 -6.46 -14.49 12.14
CA PHE A 276 -5.90 -15.70 11.57
C PHE A 276 -4.97 -16.31 12.63
N GLY A 277 -5.47 -17.30 13.40
CA GLY A 277 -4.62 -18.07 14.32
C GLY A 277 -3.36 -18.59 13.63
N ASN A 278 -2.30 -18.91 14.40
CA ASN A 278 -0.97 -19.31 13.88
C ASN A 278 -0.60 -18.65 12.53
N ALA A 279 -0.32 -17.35 12.57
CA ALA A 279 0.02 -16.48 11.43
C ALA A 279 1.18 -16.96 10.52
N LEU A 280 1.80 -18.11 10.82
CA LEU A 280 2.87 -18.74 10.05
C LEU A 280 2.36 -19.76 9.00
N GLU A 281 1.11 -20.21 9.06
CA GLU A 281 0.64 -21.33 8.21
C GLU A 281 0.14 -20.90 6.82
N HIS A 282 -0.27 -19.63 6.61
CA HIS A 282 -0.86 -19.17 5.35
C HIS A 282 -0.39 -17.77 4.88
N PRO A 283 0.87 -17.62 4.43
CA PRO A 283 1.44 -16.31 4.07
C PRO A 283 0.72 -15.62 2.90
N ASN A 284 0.19 -16.37 1.93
CA ASN A 284 -0.51 -15.80 0.78
C ASN A 284 -1.86 -15.16 1.17
N ILE A 285 -2.57 -15.74 2.13
CA ILE A 285 -3.84 -15.19 2.63
C ILE A 285 -3.58 -13.86 3.34
N LEU A 286 -2.54 -13.81 4.19
CA LEU A 286 -2.14 -12.59 4.89
C LEU A 286 -1.76 -11.47 3.92
N MET A 287 -0.92 -11.77 2.93
CA MET A 287 -0.56 -10.75 1.93
C MET A 287 -1.76 -10.30 1.12
N ARG A 288 -2.69 -11.20 0.77
CA ARG A 288 -3.93 -10.82 0.08
C ARG A 288 -4.76 -9.84 0.91
N VAL A 289 -4.97 -10.15 2.19
CA VAL A 289 -5.72 -9.29 3.11
C VAL A 289 -5.05 -7.92 3.23
N GLU A 290 -3.71 -7.92 3.38
CA GLU A 290 -2.94 -6.69 3.44
C GLU A 290 -3.04 -5.88 2.14
N ARG A 291 -2.98 -6.52 0.96
CA ARG A 291 -3.15 -5.83 -0.33
C ARG A 291 -4.51 -5.16 -0.46
N GLN A 292 -5.58 -5.83 0.01
CA GLN A 292 -6.92 -5.26 0.03
C GLN A 292 -6.99 -4.06 0.99
N ARG A 293 -6.44 -4.21 2.20
CA ARG A 293 -6.36 -3.13 3.19
C ARG A 293 -5.64 -1.90 2.66
N ILE A 294 -4.48 -2.07 2.01
CA ILE A 294 -3.73 -0.96 1.39
C ILE A 294 -4.54 -0.32 0.26
N LEU A 295 -5.25 -1.11 -0.56
CA LEU A 295 -6.11 -0.57 -1.61
C LEU A 295 -7.27 0.27 -1.06
N ASP A 296 -7.91 -0.19 0.02
CA ASP A 296 -8.99 0.54 0.67
C ASP A 296 -8.46 1.80 1.37
N ARG A 297 -7.28 1.71 2.00
CA ARG A 297 -6.57 2.87 2.54
C ARG A 297 -6.24 3.89 1.45
N PHE A 298 -5.80 3.46 0.28
CA PHE A 298 -5.57 4.35 -0.87
C PHE A 298 -6.84 5.11 -1.26
N LYS A 299 -7.99 4.43 -1.33
CA LYS A 299 -9.28 5.08 -1.64
C LYS A 299 -9.66 6.10 -0.57
N GLN A 300 -9.58 5.74 0.70
CA GLN A 300 -9.86 6.64 1.83
C GLN A 300 -9.02 7.92 1.78
N LEU A 301 -7.73 7.77 1.48
CA LEU A 301 -6.79 8.89 1.41
C LEU A 301 -6.91 9.72 0.13
N ARG A 302 -7.44 9.13 -0.94
CA ARG A 302 -7.80 9.88 -2.15
C ARG A 302 -9.00 10.80 -1.88
N ASP A 303 -9.96 10.31 -1.11
CA ASP A 303 -11.20 11.04 -0.80
C ASP A 303 -11.04 11.98 0.40
N SER A 304 -9.97 11.86 1.19
CA SER A 304 -9.69 12.78 2.29
C SER A 304 -9.38 14.18 1.76
N GLY A 305 -9.90 15.22 2.41
CA GLY A 305 -9.51 16.62 2.13
C GLY A 305 -8.21 17.04 2.83
N VAL A 306 -7.57 16.14 3.57
CA VAL A 306 -6.43 16.43 4.46
C VAL A 306 -5.24 15.58 4.05
N SER A 307 -4.06 16.20 3.93
CA SER A 307 -2.79 15.50 3.75
C SER A 307 -2.40 14.71 5.01
N ILE A 308 -1.85 13.52 4.79
CA ILE A 308 -1.35 12.64 5.86
C ILE A 308 -0.04 13.18 6.43
N LEU A 309 0.81 13.71 5.55
CA LEU A 309 2.08 14.31 5.93
C LEU A 309 1.83 15.76 6.32
N SER A 310 2.36 16.18 7.46
CA SER A 310 2.20 17.54 7.98
C SER A 310 3.44 18.41 7.84
N SER A 311 4.63 17.81 7.71
CA SER A 311 5.93 18.51 7.69
C SER A 311 6.87 18.04 6.58
N PHE A 312 7.85 18.88 6.22
CA PHE A 312 8.92 18.51 5.29
C PHE A 312 9.80 17.38 5.82
N THR A 313 9.94 17.26 7.14
CA THR A 313 10.62 16.13 7.80
C THR A 313 9.95 14.81 7.44
N GLN A 314 8.62 14.73 7.62
CA GLN A 314 7.87 13.52 7.29
C GLN A 314 7.89 13.22 5.79
N ALA A 315 7.92 14.25 4.94
CA ALA A 315 8.09 14.09 3.49
C ALA A 315 9.45 13.51 3.13
N ASN A 316 10.54 13.97 3.77
CA ASN A 316 11.88 13.41 3.61
C ASN A 316 11.96 11.96 4.11
N ILE A 317 11.37 11.64 5.27
CA ILE A 317 11.28 10.26 5.77
C ILE A 317 10.48 9.37 4.81
N CYS A 318 9.36 9.86 4.26
CA CYS A 318 8.59 9.16 3.24
C CYS A 318 9.42 8.90 1.97
N MET A 319 10.23 9.88 1.56
CA MET A 319 11.14 9.77 0.42
C MET A 319 12.25 8.73 0.66
N GLN A 320 12.84 8.68 1.86
CA GLN A 320 13.77 7.63 2.25
C GLN A 320 13.10 6.25 2.24
N ALA A 321 11.85 6.17 2.68
CA ALA A 321 11.04 4.96 2.66
C ALA A 321 10.62 4.50 1.25
N LEU A 322 10.88 5.28 0.20
CA LEU A 322 10.71 4.84 -1.19
C LEU A 322 11.99 4.20 -1.75
N HIS A 323 13.11 4.27 -1.03
CA HIS A 323 14.40 3.79 -1.53
C HIS A 323 14.59 2.27 -1.29
N GLU A 324 15.01 1.53 -2.33
CA GLU A 324 15.03 0.05 -2.35
C GLU A 324 15.78 -0.59 -1.15
N LYS A 325 16.82 0.09 -0.64
CA LYS A 325 17.62 -0.32 0.53
C LYS A 325 16.75 -0.63 1.76
N TYR A 326 15.61 0.05 1.93
CA TYR A 326 14.70 -0.14 3.07
C TYR A 326 13.69 -1.29 2.86
N HIS A 327 13.69 -1.96 1.70
CA HIS A 327 12.68 -2.97 1.33
C HIS A 327 13.26 -4.37 1.14
N HIS A 328 14.58 -4.51 1.15
CA HIS A 328 15.27 -5.80 1.07
C HIS A 328 15.33 -6.52 2.41
N THR A 329 14.17 -6.90 2.93
CA THR A 329 14.04 -7.91 3.98
C THR A 329 12.97 -8.92 3.60
N SER A 330 13.16 -9.64 2.51
CA SER A 330 12.37 -10.85 2.23
C SER A 330 13.28 -12.06 2.21
N SER A 331 13.41 -12.71 3.36
CA SER A 331 13.74 -14.14 3.39
C SER A 331 12.62 -14.87 2.66
N GLN A 332 12.88 -15.33 1.44
CA GLN A 332 11.90 -16.15 0.71
C GLN A 332 11.49 -17.32 1.61
N PRO A 333 10.18 -17.58 1.81
CA PRO A 333 9.76 -18.73 2.59
C PRO A 333 10.25 -20.01 1.91
N ARG A 334 11.27 -20.66 2.49
CA ARG A 334 11.95 -21.83 1.91
C ARG A 334 11.05 -23.07 1.74
N ARG A 335 9.77 -23.01 2.13
CA ARG A 335 8.88 -24.18 2.30
C ARG A 335 7.56 -24.16 1.51
N LEU A 336 7.27 -23.14 0.68
CA LEU A 336 6.00 -23.12 -0.06
C LEU A 336 5.98 -24.11 -1.24
N PRO A 337 4.87 -24.84 -1.46
CA PRO A 337 4.63 -25.60 -2.69
C PRO A 337 4.78 -24.72 -3.95
N ARG A 338 5.09 -25.33 -5.10
CA ARG A 338 5.33 -24.58 -6.35
C ARG A 338 4.18 -23.66 -6.76
N HIS A 339 2.93 -24.10 -6.59
CA HIS A 339 1.74 -23.30 -6.92
C HIS A 339 1.59 -22.10 -5.98
N GLU A 340 1.75 -22.32 -4.67
CA GLU A 340 1.71 -21.24 -3.68
C GLU A 340 2.90 -20.27 -3.80
N MET A 341 4.06 -20.73 -4.29
CA MET A 341 5.22 -19.88 -4.52
C MET A 341 4.98 -18.85 -5.64
N VAL A 342 4.25 -19.22 -6.70
CA VAL A 342 3.88 -18.26 -7.76
C VAL A 342 2.92 -17.21 -7.19
N ILE A 343 1.94 -17.65 -6.39
CA ILE A 343 0.98 -16.78 -5.72
C ILE A 343 1.70 -15.82 -4.75
N TYR A 344 2.65 -16.33 -3.97
CA TYR A 344 3.48 -15.53 -3.07
C TYR A 344 4.23 -14.44 -3.83
N ARG A 345 4.81 -14.75 -4.99
CA ARG A 345 5.54 -13.75 -5.79
C ARG A 345 4.62 -12.70 -6.38
N ILE A 346 3.41 -13.08 -6.81
CA ILE A 346 2.36 -12.14 -7.25
C ILE A 346 2.01 -11.20 -6.09
N HIS A 347 1.74 -11.76 -4.90
CA HIS A 347 1.36 -10.97 -3.74
C HIS A 347 2.47 -10.08 -3.21
N SER A 348 3.69 -10.60 -3.09
CA SER A 348 4.83 -9.83 -2.60
C SER A 348 5.15 -8.65 -3.52
N ALA A 349 5.20 -8.88 -4.84
CA ALA A 349 5.42 -7.80 -5.81
C ALA A 349 4.23 -6.83 -5.84
N GLY A 350 3.00 -7.34 -5.86
CA GLY A 350 1.79 -6.52 -5.89
C GLY A 350 1.61 -5.67 -4.64
N LEU A 351 1.90 -6.23 -3.46
CA LEU A 351 1.86 -5.50 -2.19
C LEU A 351 2.92 -4.40 -2.16
N MET A 352 4.14 -4.69 -2.62
CA MET A 352 5.19 -3.69 -2.65
C MET A 352 4.85 -2.56 -3.64
N ALA A 353 4.31 -2.89 -4.82
CA ALA A 353 3.81 -1.91 -5.78
C ALA A 353 2.76 -0.99 -5.14
N GLN A 354 1.78 -1.55 -4.44
CA GLN A 354 0.74 -0.79 -3.76
C GLN A 354 1.29 0.10 -2.64
N ARG A 355 2.25 -0.39 -1.85
CA ARG A 355 2.90 0.39 -0.78
C ARG A 355 3.70 1.55 -1.36
N MET A 356 4.50 1.31 -2.41
CA MET A 356 5.25 2.37 -3.10
C MET A 356 4.31 3.40 -3.74
N GLY A 357 3.24 2.93 -4.39
CA GLY A 357 2.23 3.81 -4.96
C GLY A 357 1.56 4.69 -3.92
N LEU A 358 1.28 4.17 -2.72
CA LEU A 358 0.68 4.94 -1.63
C LEU A 358 1.66 5.95 -1.01
N LEU A 359 2.91 5.58 -0.79
CA LEU A 359 3.96 6.49 -0.32
C LEU A 359 4.17 7.65 -1.30
N ARG A 360 4.31 7.31 -2.59
CA ARG A 360 4.43 8.28 -3.67
C ARG A 360 3.21 9.20 -3.74
N PHE A 361 2.01 8.65 -3.60
CA PHE A 361 0.77 9.44 -3.55
C PHE A 361 0.76 10.42 -2.37
N ALA A 362 1.09 9.96 -1.17
CA ALA A 362 1.14 10.80 0.03
C ALA A 362 2.16 11.93 -0.12
N LEU A 363 3.35 11.62 -0.65
CA LEU A 363 4.41 12.60 -0.88
C LEU A 363 4.01 13.63 -1.95
N LEU A 364 3.54 13.19 -3.13
CA LEU A 364 3.13 14.11 -4.20
C LEU A 364 2.01 15.03 -3.75
N ARG A 365 1.01 14.49 -3.05
CA ARG A 365 -0.09 15.29 -2.51
C ARG A 365 0.41 16.37 -1.55
N PHE A 366 1.30 16.02 -0.62
CA PHE A 366 1.90 16.99 0.30
C PHE A 366 2.67 18.08 -0.46
N LEU A 367 3.51 17.69 -1.43
CA LEU A 367 4.29 18.63 -2.23
C LEU A 367 3.39 19.57 -3.02
N ASP A 368 2.35 19.04 -3.66
CA ASP A 368 1.41 19.84 -4.42
C ASP A 368 0.68 20.82 -3.50
N GLU A 369 0.18 20.39 -2.34
CA GLU A 369 -0.45 21.27 -1.35
C GLU A 369 0.50 22.40 -0.88
N LYS A 370 1.79 22.11 -0.67
CA LYS A 370 2.78 23.07 -0.19
C LYS A 370 3.33 24.02 -1.25
N ASP A 371 3.36 23.62 -2.52
CA ASP A 371 3.92 24.41 -3.63
C ASP A 371 3.03 25.61 -4.03
N HIS A 372 1.80 25.69 -3.52
CA HIS A 372 0.87 26.75 -3.89
C HIS A 372 1.36 28.14 -3.42
N ASN A 373 1.67 29.01 -4.39
CA ASN A 373 2.01 30.43 -4.20
C ASN A 373 3.31 30.71 -3.41
N LEU A 374 4.27 29.77 -3.38
CA LEU A 374 5.57 30.04 -2.79
C LEU A 374 6.40 31.02 -3.66
N PRO A 375 7.07 32.01 -3.05
CA PRO A 375 7.99 32.87 -3.78
C PRO A 375 9.20 32.07 -4.29
N PRO A 376 9.79 32.42 -5.45
CA PRO A 376 11.01 31.79 -5.92
C PRO A 376 12.18 32.05 -4.95
N GLY A 377 13.02 31.03 -4.73
CA GLY A 377 14.24 31.14 -3.92
C GLY A 377 14.03 31.16 -2.40
N CYS A 378 12.84 30.77 -1.91
CA CYS A 378 12.68 30.44 -0.49
C CYS A 378 13.07 28.99 -0.23
N TRP A 379 13.48 28.69 1.01
CA TRP A 379 13.93 27.35 1.39
C TRP A 379 12.86 26.28 1.16
N GLU A 380 11.57 26.60 1.34
CA GLU A 380 10.47 25.66 1.09
C GLU A 380 10.46 25.22 -0.37
N LYS A 381 10.70 26.17 -1.29
CA LYS A 381 10.67 25.90 -2.72
C LYS A 381 11.83 24.99 -3.11
N ASP A 382 13.01 25.23 -2.55
CA ASP A 382 14.21 24.41 -2.79
C ASP A 382 14.07 22.99 -2.23
N GLU A 383 13.43 22.83 -1.06
CA GLU A 383 13.10 21.53 -0.47
C GLU A 383 12.08 20.76 -1.33
N ILE A 384 11.01 21.43 -1.79
CA ILE A 384 10.02 20.83 -2.72
C ILE A 384 10.71 20.35 -4.00
N ASP A 385 11.52 21.21 -4.61
CA ASP A 385 12.20 20.89 -5.86
C ASP A 385 13.24 19.76 -5.65
N THR A 386 13.87 19.69 -4.47
CA THR A 386 14.78 18.59 -4.11
C THR A 386 14.03 17.27 -3.96
N LEU A 387 12.89 17.26 -3.25
CA LEU A 387 12.04 16.08 -3.11
C LEU A 387 11.48 15.61 -4.46
N ARG A 388 11.05 16.53 -5.34
CA ARG A 388 10.59 16.20 -6.70
C ARG A 388 11.70 15.61 -7.56
N ARG A 389 12.91 16.19 -7.54
CA ARG A 389 14.08 15.61 -8.21
C ARG A 389 14.43 14.23 -7.64
N GLY A 390 14.31 14.04 -6.33
CA GLY A 390 14.48 12.74 -5.68
C GLY A 390 13.52 11.69 -6.24
N LEU A 391 12.23 12.02 -6.33
CA LEU A 391 11.21 11.16 -6.95
C LEU A 391 11.54 10.83 -8.41
N GLU A 392 12.00 11.81 -9.19
CA GLU A 392 12.42 11.61 -10.57
C GLU A 392 13.65 10.71 -10.72
N ARG A 393 14.50 10.63 -9.69
CA ARG A 393 15.71 9.78 -9.67
C ARG A 393 15.46 8.35 -9.22
N LEU A 394 14.36 8.06 -8.53
CA LEU A 394 13.96 6.69 -8.12
C LEU A 394 13.53 5.79 -9.29
N ARG A 395 14.17 5.92 -10.45
CA ARG A 395 13.94 5.11 -11.64
C ARG A 395 14.77 3.83 -11.58
N TYR A 396 14.19 2.71 -11.99
CA TYR A 396 14.82 1.39 -11.87
C TYR A 396 14.82 0.57 -13.17
N GLY A 397 15.87 -0.24 -13.36
CA GLY A 397 15.99 -1.24 -14.43
C GLY A 397 16.73 -0.74 -15.68
N ASP A 398 16.92 -1.64 -16.67
CA ASP A 398 17.58 -1.34 -17.95
C ASP A 398 16.87 -0.24 -18.75
N ASN A 399 15.60 0.04 -18.43
CA ASN A 399 14.84 1.17 -18.94
C ASN A 399 14.80 2.23 -17.84
N GLN A 400 15.67 3.25 -17.93
CA GLN A 400 15.83 4.37 -16.99
C GLN A 400 14.58 5.28 -16.85
N HIS A 401 13.36 4.75 -17.02
CA HIS A 401 12.12 5.52 -17.15
C HIS A 401 10.96 5.03 -16.27
N SER A 402 11.03 3.87 -15.61
CA SER A 402 9.94 3.41 -14.72
C SER A 402 10.20 3.74 -13.26
N SER A 403 9.20 4.28 -12.56
CA SER A 403 9.25 4.46 -11.10
C SER A 403 9.24 3.11 -10.36
N LEU A 404 9.61 3.09 -9.08
CA LEU A 404 9.72 1.84 -8.31
C LEU A 404 8.40 1.08 -8.19
N ASP A 405 7.27 1.77 -8.02
CA ASP A 405 5.93 1.18 -8.03
C ASP A 405 5.60 0.53 -9.38
N GLU A 406 5.88 1.22 -10.49
CA GLU A 406 5.72 0.69 -11.85
C GLU A 406 6.60 -0.53 -12.09
N TRP A 407 7.82 -0.55 -11.56
CA TRP A 407 8.72 -1.68 -11.66
C TRP A 407 8.18 -2.91 -10.91
N TYR A 408 7.66 -2.74 -9.69
CA TYR A 408 7.00 -3.83 -8.98
C TYR A 408 5.72 -4.29 -9.70
N HIS A 409 4.95 -3.38 -10.29
CA HIS A 409 3.82 -3.73 -11.16
C HIS A 409 4.26 -4.56 -12.37
N ALA A 410 5.34 -4.17 -13.05
CA ALA A 410 5.90 -4.90 -14.18
C ALA A 410 6.38 -6.31 -13.77
N LYS A 411 6.88 -6.49 -12.54
CA LYS A 411 7.24 -7.80 -12.00
C LYS A 411 6.05 -8.73 -11.78
N VAL A 412 4.85 -8.21 -11.57
CA VAL A 412 3.65 -9.04 -11.34
C VAL A 412 3.21 -9.76 -12.63
N ALA A 413 3.28 -9.09 -13.78
CA ALA A 413 2.75 -9.61 -15.04
C ALA A 413 3.34 -10.97 -15.45
N PRO A 414 4.66 -11.21 -15.42
CA PRO A 414 5.23 -12.53 -15.71
C PRO A 414 4.73 -13.63 -14.77
N TYR A 415 4.46 -13.32 -13.50
CA TYR A 415 3.92 -14.31 -12.56
C TYR A 415 2.45 -14.60 -12.80
N LYS A 416 1.64 -13.60 -13.18
CA LYS A 416 0.24 -13.80 -13.60
C LYS A 416 0.16 -14.71 -14.83
N VAL A 417 1.02 -14.51 -15.82
CA VAL A 417 1.09 -15.37 -17.01
C VAL A 417 1.44 -16.81 -16.62
N ARG A 418 2.36 -17.01 -15.66
CA ARG A 418 2.74 -18.34 -15.15
C ARG A 418 1.68 -19.00 -14.27
N LEU A 419 0.71 -18.24 -13.74
CA LEU A 419 -0.28 -18.77 -12.82
C LEU A 419 -1.25 -19.73 -13.50
N ALA A 420 -1.71 -19.42 -14.72
CA ALA A 420 -2.68 -20.26 -15.43
C ALA A 420 -2.15 -21.69 -15.69
N PRO A 421 -0.96 -21.89 -16.29
CA PRO A 421 -0.39 -23.23 -16.50
C PRO A 421 -0.14 -23.99 -15.20
N VAL A 422 0.17 -23.28 -14.12
CA VAL A 422 0.39 -23.87 -12.80
C VAL A 422 -0.91 -24.34 -12.17
N LEU A 423 -2.00 -23.56 -12.29
CA LEU A 423 -3.34 -23.96 -11.87
C LEU A 423 -3.84 -25.15 -12.69
N GLU A 424 -3.56 -25.17 -13.99
CA GLU A 424 -3.96 -26.25 -14.90
C GLU A 424 -3.29 -27.58 -14.54
N LYS A 425 -2.02 -27.55 -14.15
CA LYS A 425 -1.31 -28.73 -13.62
C LYS A 425 -1.76 -29.13 -12.21
N TYR A 426 -2.22 -28.16 -11.41
CA TYR A 426 -2.57 -28.37 -10.00
C TYR A 426 -4.01 -28.84 -9.81
N LEU A 427 -4.94 -28.40 -10.67
CA LEU A 427 -6.34 -28.79 -10.65
C LEU A 427 -6.50 -30.07 -11.50
N PRO A 428 -6.70 -31.25 -10.87
CA PRO A 428 -6.67 -32.53 -11.57
C PRO A 428 -7.91 -32.82 -12.40
N LEU A 429 -8.96 -32.02 -12.26
CA LEU A 429 -10.21 -32.16 -13.00
C LEU A 429 -10.44 -30.94 -13.89
N ASP A 430 -11.21 -31.13 -14.95
CA ASP A 430 -11.69 -30.02 -15.74
C ASP A 430 -12.58 -29.09 -14.90
N MET A 431 -12.62 -27.82 -15.31
CA MET A 431 -13.35 -26.76 -14.61
C MET A 431 -14.85 -27.06 -14.47
N GLU A 432 -15.46 -27.69 -15.47
CA GLU A 432 -16.89 -27.97 -15.49
C GLU A 432 -17.24 -29.06 -14.46
N THR A 433 -16.36 -30.04 -14.29
CA THR A 433 -16.47 -31.05 -13.22
C THR A 433 -16.32 -30.44 -11.84
N HIS A 434 -15.41 -29.49 -11.65
CA HIS A 434 -15.30 -28.76 -10.37
C HIS A 434 -16.56 -27.93 -10.07
N LEU A 435 -17.07 -27.18 -11.05
CA LEU A 435 -18.29 -26.40 -10.91
C LEU A 435 -19.49 -27.28 -10.51
N LYS A 436 -19.67 -28.43 -11.17
CA LYS A 436 -20.73 -29.39 -10.84
C LYS A 436 -20.63 -29.91 -9.40
N LYS A 437 -19.41 -30.17 -8.92
CA LYS A 437 -19.20 -30.64 -7.55
C LYS A 437 -19.57 -29.55 -6.54
N ILE A 438 -19.16 -28.31 -6.79
CA ILE A 438 -19.52 -27.17 -5.94
C ILE A 438 -21.02 -26.91 -5.97
N ASP A 439 -21.66 -26.95 -7.14
CA ASP A 439 -23.11 -26.75 -7.25
C ASP A 439 -23.89 -27.86 -6.51
N LEU A 440 -23.44 -29.12 -6.61
CA LEU A 440 -24.02 -30.22 -5.84
C LEU A 440 -23.84 -30.04 -4.33
N GLU A 441 -22.66 -29.61 -3.88
CA GLU A 441 -22.40 -29.28 -2.48
C GLU A 441 -23.32 -28.15 -1.99
N LEU A 442 -23.49 -27.09 -2.79
CA LEU A 442 -24.40 -25.97 -2.48
C LEU A 442 -25.87 -26.40 -2.42
N GLU A 443 -26.30 -27.36 -3.26
CA GLU A 443 -27.66 -27.90 -3.25
C GLU A 443 -27.94 -28.79 -2.02
N ILE A 444 -26.94 -29.54 -1.56
CA ILE A 444 -27.07 -30.46 -0.42
C ILE A 444 -26.81 -29.76 0.93
N PHE A 445 -26.15 -28.59 0.90
CA PHE A 445 -25.83 -27.77 2.07
C PHE A 445 -26.96 -27.60 3.10
N PRO A 446 -28.25 -27.41 2.72
CA PRO A 446 -29.35 -27.28 3.68
C PRO A 446 -29.63 -28.54 4.52
N ASN A 447 -29.12 -29.71 4.14
CA ASN A 447 -29.48 -31.01 4.71
C ASN A 447 -28.38 -31.64 5.59
N GLY A 448 -27.40 -30.87 6.04
CA GLY A 448 -26.37 -31.33 7.00
C GLY A 448 -25.28 -32.23 6.39
N GLY A 449 -24.84 -31.94 5.16
CA GLY A 449 -23.75 -32.64 4.49
C GLY A 449 -22.38 -31.99 4.73
N VAL A 450 -21.46 -32.79 5.27
CA VAL A 450 -20.02 -32.53 5.47
C VAL A 450 -19.28 -32.71 4.14
N ASP A 451 -18.45 -31.73 3.75
CA ASP A 451 -17.03 -31.93 3.45
C ASP A 451 -16.31 -30.57 3.31
N ASP A 452 -15.13 -30.49 3.91
CA ASP A 452 -14.22 -29.35 3.83
C ASP A 452 -13.91 -29.03 2.36
N LEU A 453 -13.83 -27.73 1.98
CA LEU A 453 -13.43 -27.31 0.63
C LEU A 453 -12.19 -28.11 0.20
N LYS A 454 -12.32 -28.85 -0.91
CA LYS A 454 -11.25 -29.71 -1.43
C LYS A 454 -9.92 -28.96 -1.43
N HIS A 455 -8.87 -29.64 -0.97
CA HIS A 455 -7.59 -28.99 -0.75
C HIS A 455 -7.07 -28.25 -1.99
N GLU A 456 -7.28 -28.79 -3.19
CA GLU A 456 -6.92 -28.19 -4.47
C GLU A 456 -7.67 -26.88 -4.80
N LEU A 457 -8.91 -26.72 -4.34
CA LEU A 457 -9.70 -25.50 -4.58
C LEU A 457 -9.36 -24.38 -3.59
N ARG A 458 -8.72 -24.70 -2.46
CA ARG A 458 -8.25 -23.71 -1.47
C ARG A 458 -7.24 -22.72 -2.05
N VAL A 459 -6.61 -23.03 -3.19
CA VAL A 459 -5.73 -22.11 -3.91
C VAL A 459 -6.43 -20.81 -4.30
N PHE A 460 -7.73 -20.85 -4.64
CA PHE A 460 -8.52 -19.66 -4.98
C PHE A 460 -8.80 -18.78 -3.75
N LEU A 461 -8.82 -19.37 -2.56
CA LEU A 461 -8.89 -18.63 -1.30
C LEU A 461 -7.58 -17.89 -0.98
N GLN A 462 -6.52 -18.05 -1.77
CA GLN A 462 -5.27 -17.33 -1.61
C GLN A 462 -5.14 -16.16 -2.59
N LEU A 463 -5.97 -16.06 -3.63
CA LEU A 463 -5.81 -15.08 -4.73
C LEU A 463 -6.69 -13.83 -4.54
N CYS A 464 -6.26 -12.69 -5.10
CA CYS A 464 -7.13 -11.53 -5.35
C CYS A 464 -7.93 -11.74 -6.65
N PRO A 465 -9.11 -11.13 -6.81
CA PRO A 465 -9.89 -11.22 -8.06
C PRO A 465 -9.08 -10.87 -9.31
N ASP A 466 -8.31 -9.78 -9.26
CA ASP A 466 -7.50 -9.28 -10.39
C ASP A 466 -6.33 -10.21 -10.77
N ASP A 467 -5.96 -11.15 -9.89
CA ASP A 467 -4.86 -12.08 -10.11
C ASP A 467 -5.33 -13.43 -10.63
N VAL A 468 -6.63 -13.74 -10.54
CA VAL A 468 -7.19 -14.99 -11.05
C VAL A 468 -7.22 -14.95 -12.58
N PRO A 469 -6.65 -15.97 -13.26
CA PRO A 469 -6.77 -16.05 -14.71
C PRO A 469 -8.25 -16.08 -15.12
N ARG A 470 -8.60 -15.30 -16.14
CA ARG A 470 -10.00 -15.07 -16.55
C ARG A 470 -10.83 -16.34 -16.66
N LYS A 471 -10.26 -17.40 -17.24
CA LYS A 471 -10.89 -18.73 -17.34
C LYS A 471 -11.40 -19.26 -16.00
N TYR A 472 -10.66 -19.07 -14.91
CA TYR A 472 -11.02 -19.60 -13.59
C TYR A 472 -11.87 -18.67 -12.73
N LEU A 473 -12.25 -17.47 -13.20
CA LEU A 473 -12.99 -16.49 -12.38
C LEU A 473 -14.31 -17.03 -11.85
N LYS A 474 -15.10 -17.73 -12.69
CA LYS A 474 -16.38 -18.32 -12.26
C LYS A 474 -16.18 -19.42 -11.22
N LEU A 475 -15.12 -20.23 -11.37
CA LEU A 475 -14.79 -21.26 -10.39
C LEU A 475 -14.36 -20.62 -9.06
N ALA A 476 -13.51 -19.60 -9.11
CA ALA A 476 -13.08 -18.86 -7.92
C ALA A 476 -14.27 -18.20 -7.20
N GLU A 477 -15.18 -17.55 -7.94
CA GLU A 477 -16.42 -16.99 -7.39
C GLU A 477 -17.23 -18.05 -6.62
N LYS A 478 -17.44 -19.22 -7.23
CA LYS A 478 -18.19 -20.32 -6.62
C LYS A 478 -17.50 -20.88 -5.38
N VAL A 479 -16.17 -20.99 -5.38
CA VAL A 479 -15.37 -21.38 -4.21
C VAL A 479 -15.52 -20.37 -3.07
N HIS A 480 -15.46 -19.06 -3.37
CA HIS A 480 -15.68 -18.02 -2.36
C HIS A 480 -17.11 -18.01 -1.83
N PHE A 481 -18.10 -18.24 -2.68
CA PHE A 481 -19.50 -18.36 -2.26
C PHE A 481 -19.72 -19.56 -1.33
N LEU A 482 -19.15 -20.72 -1.67
CA LEU A 482 -19.19 -21.91 -0.84
C LEU A 482 -18.51 -21.65 0.50
N SER A 483 -17.32 -21.03 0.50
CA SER A 483 -16.62 -20.66 1.73
C SER A 483 -17.46 -19.72 2.61
N LEU A 484 -18.09 -18.71 2.02
CA LEU A 484 -18.97 -17.78 2.74
C LEU A 484 -20.16 -18.51 3.37
N ARG A 485 -20.77 -19.47 2.65
CA ARG A 485 -21.88 -20.28 3.18
C ARG A 485 -21.47 -21.12 4.39
N HIS A 486 -20.28 -21.70 4.38
CA HIS A 486 -19.72 -22.39 5.54
C HIS A 486 -19.55 -21.43 6.72
N SER A 487 -18.94 -20.26 6.49
CA SER A 487 -18.78 -19.26 7.57
C SER A 487 -20.13 -18.79 8.13
N ILE A 488 -21.18 -18.66 7.31
CA ILE A 488 -22.55 -18.31 7.74
C ILE A 488 -23.11 -19.36 8.68
N LEU A 489 -23.00 -20.63 8.30
CA LEU A 489 -23.51 -21.75 9.08
C LEU A 489 -22.78 -21.90 10.42
N ASP A 490 -21.46 -21.71 10.42
CA ASP A 490 -20.62 -21.83 11.62
C ASP A 490 -20.70 -20.59 12.53
N GLY A 491 -21.41 -19.54 12.12
CA GLY A 491 -21.51 -18.27 12.85
C GLY A 491 -20.19 -17.50 12.89
N THR A 492 -19.26 -17.79 11.99
CA THR A 492 -17.90 -17.21 11.93
C THR A 492 -17.74 -16.13 10.87
N VAL A 493 -18.81 -15.77 10.14
CA VAL A 493 -18.77 -14.77 9.06
C VAL A 493 -18.20 -13.45 9.53
N THR A 494 -17.35 -12.91 8.68
CA THR A 494 -16.81 -11.56 8.83
C THR A 494 -17.17 -10.67 7.63
N ASP A 495 -17.28 -9.36 7.85
CA ASP A 495 -17.51 -8.39 6.75
C ASP A 495 -16.46 -8.47 5.62
N PRO A 496 -15.16 -8.74 5.91
CA PRO A 496 -14.16 -9.00 4.88
C PRO A 496 -14.48 -10.20 3.97
N GLU A 497 -15.03 -11.30 4.50
CA GLU A 497 -15.38 -12.47 3.67
C GLU A 497 -16.56 -12.15 2.74
N LYS A 498 -17.57 -11.43 3.23
CA LYS A 498 -18.68 -10.94 2.39
C LYS A 498 -18.18 -10.02 1.28
N SER A 499 -17.31 -9.07 1.64
CA SER A 499 -16.72 -8.10 0.70
C SER A 499 -15.86 -8.79 -0.35
N LEU A 500 -15.10 -9.81 0.04
CA LEU A 500 -14.27 -10.60 -0.85
C LEU A 500 -15.11 -11.41 -1.84
N TYR A 501 -16.15 -12.11 -1.37
CA TYR A 501 -17.09 -12.79 -2.27
C TYR A 501 -17.70 -11.79 -3.28
N LEU A 502 -18.16 -10.62 -2.81
CA LEU A 502 -18.73 -9.60 -3.67
C LEU A 502 -17.73 -9.11 -4.73
N ALA A 503 -16.45 -8.97 -4.38
CA ALA A 503 -15.40 -8.59 -5.32
C ALA A 503 -15.20 -9.67 -6.40
N PHE A 504 -15.18 -10.95 -6.02
CA PHE A 504 -15.12 -12.06 -6.97
C PHE A 504 -16.37 -12.16 -7.85
N HIS A 505 -17.55 -11.99 -7.28
CA HIS A 505 -18.82 -11.95 -8.02
C HIS A 505 -18.83 -10.80 -9.04
N THR A 506 -18.37 -9.62 -8.63
CA THR A 506 -18.28 -8.45 -9.51
C THR A 506 -17.28 -8.68 -10.65
N ALA A 507 -16.12 -9.26 -10.36
CA ALA A 507 -15.12 -9.59 -11.37
C ALA A 507 -15.63 -10.63 -12.38
N ALA A 508 -16.29 -11.69 -11.89
CA ALA A 508 -16.89 -12.72 -12.75
C ALA A 508 -18.03 -12.14 -13.62
N LEU A 509 -18.86 -11.27 -13.06
CA LEU A 509 -19.92 -10.58 -13.79
C LEU A 509 -19.35 -9.62 -14.86
N SER A 510 -18.30 -8.87 -14.52
CA SER A 510 -17.61 -7.98 -15.46
C SER A 510 -17.04 -8.76 -16.64
N TYR A 511 -16.39 -9.90 -16.37
CA TYR A 511 -15.87 -10.77 -17.42
C TYR A 511 -16.98 -11.32 -18.32
N ARG A 512 -18.12 -11.74 -17.75
CA ARG A 512 -19.28 -12.17 -18.54
C ARG A 512 -19.82 -11.05 -19.44
N LYS A 513 -19.85 -9.81 -18.96
CA LYS A 513 -20.25 -8.65 -19.78
C LYS A 513 -19.27 -8.41 -20.93
N GLU A 514 -17.97 -8.53 -20.69
CA GLU A 514 -16.93 -8.44 -21.72
C GLU A 514 -17.13 -9.52 -22.81
N GLN A 515 -17.39 -10.77 -22.41
CA GLN A 515 -17.69 -11.87 -23.33
C GLN A 515 -18.99 -11.64 -24.13
N THR A 516 -20.01 -11.08 -23.48
CA THR A 516 -21.28 -10.73 -24.15
C THR A 516 -21.04 -9.67 -25.22
N CYS A 517 -20.34 -8.58 -24.88
CA CYS A 517 -20.00 -7.52 -25.83
C CYS A 517 -19.13 -8.04 -26.99
N MET A 518 -18.16 -8.93 -26.70
CA MET A 518 -17.35 -9.58 -27.73
C MET A 518 -18.22 -10.37 -28.72
N LEU A 519 -19.15 -11.19 -28.22
CA LEU A 519 -20.05 -11.97 -29.06
C LEU A 519 -21.05 -11.10 -29.81
N GLU A 520 -21.57 -10.04 -29.20
CA GLU A 520 -22.45 -9.07 -29.87
C GLU A 520 -21.75 -8.35 -31.03
N ASN A 521 -20.46 -8.03 -30.88
CA ASN A 521 -19.67 -7.40 -31.95
C ASN A 521 -19.28 -8.39 -33.05
N LEU A 522 -19.05 -9.66 -32.70
CA LEU A 522 -18.64 -10.70 -33.64
C LEU A 522 -19.82 -11.24 -34.45
N LEU A 523 -20.98 -11.44 -33.80
CA LEU A 523 -22.17 -12.00 -34.39
C LEU A 523 -22.97 -10.90 -35.10
N THR A 524 -22.90 -10.90 -36.43
CA THR A 524 -23.51 -9.85 -37.27
C THR A 524 -25.02 -9.99 -37.46
N ARG A 525 -25.59 -11.12 -37.04
CA ARG A 525 -27.01 -11.48 -37.18
C ARG A 525 -27.61 -11.82 -35.83
N ASP A 526 -28.93 -11.75 -35.73
CA ASP A 526 -29.63 -12.18 -34.52
C ASP A 526 -29.57 -13.71 -34.36
N ILE A 527 -29.70 -14.16 -33.10
CA ILE A 527 -29.59 -15.58 -32.72
C ILE A 527 -30.59 -16.46 -33.48
N LYS A 528 -31.81 -15.98 -33.74
CA LYS A 528 -32.83 -16.79 -34.44
C LYS A 528 -32.46 -17.01 -35.89
N THR A 529 -31.92 -15.98 -36.55
CA THR A 529 -31.41 -16.08 -37.92
C THR A 529 -30.28 -17.10 -37.99
N TYR A 530 -29.29 -17.03 -37.08
CA TYR A 530 -28.22 -18.03 -37.03
C TYR A 530 -28.75 -19.44 -36.79
N LEU A 531 -29.65 -19.64 -35.82
CA LEU A 531 -30.21 -20.96 -35.54
C LEU A 531 -30.97 -21.53 -36.75
N ALA A 532 -31.72 -20.70 -37.48
CA ALA A 532 -32.46 -21.11 -38.67
C ALA A 532 -31.53 -21.49 -39.83
N GLU A 533 -30.50 -20.68 -40.08
CA GLU A 533 -29.54 -20.90 -41.15
C GLU A 533 -28.65 -22.11 -40.89
N VAL A 534 -28.14 -22.26 -39.65
CA VAL A 534 -27.38 -23.45 -39.25
C VAL A 534 -28.24 -24.70 -39.39
N ALA A 535 -29.51 -24.67 -38.95
CA ALA A 535 -30.42 -25.81 -39.13
C ALA A 535 -30.72 -26.12 -40.59
N PHE A 536 -30.90 -25.09 -41.43
CA PHE A 536 -31.18 -25.25 -42.86
C PHE A 536 -29.99 -25.84 -43.62
N GLU A 537 -28.81 -25.23 -43.47
CA GLU A 537 -27.60 -25.69 -44.16
C GLU A 537 -27.18 -27.07 -43.65
N PHE A 538 -27.30 -27.34 -42.35
CA PHE A 538 -27.04 -28.67 -41.80
C PHE A 538 -27.95 -29.76 -42.37
N LYS A 539 -29.24 -29.46 -42.57
CA LYS A 539 -30.18 -30.39 -43.21
C LYS A 539 -29.82 -30.63 -44.68
N LYS A 540 -29.46 -29.57 -45.39
CA LYS A 540 -29.05 -29.64 -46.81
C LYS A 540 -27.76 -30.44 -47.01
N THR A 541 -26.80 -30.36 -46.09
CA THR A 541 -25.55 -31.12 -46.15
C THR A 541 -25.76 -32.59 -45.79
N THR A 542 -26.57 -32.88 -44.76
CA THR A 542 -26.94 -34.27 -44.40
C THR A 542 -27.73 -34.96 -45.52
N ASP A 543 -28.69 -34.27 -46.16
CA ASP A 543 -29.45 -34.82 -47.29
C ASP A 543 -28.59 -35.10 -48.54
N LYS A 544 -27.46 -34.40 -48.69
CA LYS A 544 -26.54 -34.54 -49.84
C LYS A 544 -25.30 -35.40 -49.57
N GLY A 545 -25.13 -35.89 -48.33
CA GLY A 545 -23.93 -36.62 -47.91
C GLY A 545 -22.65 -35.78 -47.99
N VAL A 546 -22.77 -34.45 -47.95
CA VAL A 546 -21.63 -33.53 -48.00
C VAL A 546 -21.28 -33.09 -46.57
N PRO A 547 -20.00 -33.12 -46.19
CA PRO A 547 -19.45 -32.46 -45.01
C PRO A 547 -20.00 -31.06 -44.72
N PHE A 548 -20.41 -30.78 -43.47
CA PHE A 548 -20.74 -29.42 -43.02
C PHE A 548 -19.56 -28.80 -42.27
N ASP A 549 -18.87 -27.82 -42.87
CA ASP A 549 -17.78 -27.08 -42.22
C ASP A 549 -18.23 -25.68 -41.77
N PHE A 550 -18.25 -25.45 -40.45
CA PHE A 550 -18.56 -24.14 -39.87
C PHE A 550 -17.54 -23.07 -40.24
N THR A 551 -16.27 -23.43 -40.37
CA THR A 551 -15.19 -22.46 -40.58
C THR A 551 -15.27 -21.80 -41.95
N GLU A 552 -15.92 -22.46 -42.92
CA GLU A 552 -16.16 -21.94 -44.26
C GLU A 552 -17.49 -21.18 -44.37
N LEU A 553 -18.58 -21.72 -43.79
CA LEU A 553 -19.94 -21.18 -43.98
C LEU A 553 -20.30 -20.07 -42.98
N PHE A 554 -19.83 -20.19 -41.74
CA PHE A 554 -20.12 -19.27 -40.63
C PHE A 554 -18.87 -19.08 -39.76
N PRO A 555 -17.81 -18.44 -40.29
CA PRO A 555 -16.54 -18.31 -39.59
C PRO A 555 -16.70 -17.63 -38.22
N GLU A 556 -17.65 -16.70 -38.07
CA GLU A 556 -17.93 -16.04 -36.81
C GLU A 556 -18.50 -16.97 -35.72
N LEU A 557 -19.11 -18.11 -36.08
CA LEU A 557 -19.61 -19.10 -35.13
C LEU A 557 -18.51 -20.03 -34.61
N GLY A 558 -17.33 -20.03 -35.25
CA GLY A 558 -16.17 -20.82 -34.83
C GLY A 558 -15.73 -20.51 -33.39
N ILE A 559 -15.96 -19.29 -32.91
CA ILE A 559 -15.66 -18.88 -31.52
C ILE A 559 -16.30 -19.81 -30.48
N PHE A 560 -17.48 -20.37 -30.76
CA PHE A 560 -18.16 -21.24 -29.81
C PHE A 560 -17.43 -22.58 -29.61
N LEU A 561 -16.58 -22.99 -30.55
CA LEU A 561 -15.73 -24.18 -30.41
C LEU A 561 -14.57 -23.94 -29.44
N GLU A 562 -14.16 -22.68 -29.25
CA GLU A 562 -13.08 -22.28 -28.33
C GLU A 562 -13.59 -21.97 -26.91
N LEU A 563 -14.86 -21.57 -26.78
CA LEU A 563 -15.48 -21.21 -25.50
C LEU A 563 -16.02 -22.44 -24.75
N ARG A 564 -15.89 -22.44 -23.42
CA ARG A 564 -16.58 -23.41 -22.55
C ARG A 564 -18.02 -22.99 -22.23
N PRO A 565 -18.88 -23.93 -21.80
CA PRO A 565 -20.25 -23.59 -21.39
C PRO A 565 -20.33 -22.51 -20.31
N CYS A 566 -19.35 -22.49 -19.40
CA CYS A 566 -19.27 -21.50 -18.34
C CYS A 566 -18.89 -20.07 -18.81
N GLU A 567 -18.28 -19.97 -19.99
CA GLU A 567 -17.78 -18.77 -20.66
C GLU A 567 -18.76 -18.24 -21.73
N VAL A 568 -19.79 -19.00 -22.08
CA VAL A 568 -20.82 -18.56 -23.04
C VAL A 568 -21.93 -17.84 -22.28
N PRO A 569 -22.26 -16.58 -22.64
CA PRO A 569 -23.38 -15.86 -22.05
C PRO A 569 -24.70 -16.62 -22.28
N PRO A 570 -25.64 -16.61 -21.32
CA PRO A 570 -26.78 -17.51 -21.35
C PRO A 570 -27.65 -17.43 -22.62
N GLN A 571 -27.80 -16.24 -23.19
CA GLN A 571 -28.55 -16.02 -24.43
C GLN A 571 -27.97 -16.73 -25.66
N TYR A 572 -26.68 -17.07 -25.66
CA TYR A 572 -26.00 -17.74 -26.77
C TYR A 572 -25.83 -19.25 -26.55
N LEU A 573 -26.27 -19.80 -25.41
CA LEU A 573 -26.05 -21.22 -25.07
C LEU A 573 -26.72 -22.17 -26.08
N GLU A 574 -27.92 -21.86 -26.56
CA GLU A 574 -28.62 -22.68 -27.56
C GLU A 574 -27.86 -22.70 -28.89
N LEU A 575 -27.36 -21.54 -29.32
CA LEU A 575 -26.55 -21.42 -30.54
C LEU A 575 -25.24 -22.19 -30.39
N ALA A 576 -24.55 -22.07 -29.26
CA ALA A 576 -23.33 -22.81 -28.96
C ALA A 576 -23.58 -24.34 -28.93
N GLU A 577 -24.66 -24.80 -28.28
CA GLU A 577 -25.05 -26.22 -28.29
C GLU A 577 -25.23 -26.73 -29.73
N LYS A 578 -25.89 -25.94 -30.58
CA LYS A 578 -26.12 -26.32 -31.98
C LYS A 578 -24.83 -26.38 -32.79
N VAL A 579 -23.92 -25.43 -32.59
CA VAL A 579 -22.59 -25.43 -33.23
C VAL A 579 -21.79 -26.68 -32.82
N HIS A 580 -21.74 -26.99 -31.52
CA HIS A 580 -21.06 -28.19 -31.01
C HIS A 580 -21.69 -29.50 -31.51
N SER A 581 -23.02 -29.56 -31.60
CA SER A 581 -23.76 -30.71 -32.14
C SER A 581 -23.31 -31.02 -33.56
N VAL A 582 -23.36 -30.00 -34.42
CA VAL A 582 -23.07 -30.15 -35.84
C VAL A 582 -21.58 -30.41 -36.07
N HIS A 583 -20.69 -29.78 -35.30
CA HIS A 583 -19.25 -30.03 -35.38
C HIS A 583 -18.91 -31.48 -34.96
N THR A 584 -19.59 -32.00 -33.94
CA THR A 584 -19.44 -33.42 -33.54
C THR A 584 -19.89 -34.37 -34.65
N GLU A 585 -20.97 -34.06 -35.36
CA GLU A 585 -21.42 -34.85 -36.51
C GLU A 585 -20.49 -34.75 -37.71
N TYR A 586 -19.93 -33.56 -37.97
CA TYR A 586 -18.88 -33.35 -38.97
C TYR A 586 -17.68 -34.27 -38.70
N LEU A 587 -17.13 -34.25 -37.47
CA LEU A 587 -15.98 -35.10 -37.10
C LEU A 587 -16.28 -36.60 -37.28
N LYS A 588 -17.50 -37.05 -36.96
CA LYS A 588 -17.92 -38.44 -37.17
C LYS A 588 -17.97 -38.83 -38.65
N SER A 589 -18.31 -37.90 -39.53
CA SER A 589 -18.42 -38.16 -40.98
C SER A 589 -17.09 -38.15 -41.73
N HIS A 590 -16.01 -37.64 -41.14
CA HIS A 590 -14.71 -37.44 -41.83
C HIS A 590 -13.67 -38.53 -41.62
N ASP A 591 -13.94 -39.54 -40.80
CA ASP A 591 -12.96 -40.61 -40.48
C ASP A 591 -11.55 -40.05 -40.20
N MET A 592 -11.47 -38.82 -39.67
CA MET A 592 -10.22 -38.29 -39.15
C MET A 592 -9.95 -39.11 -37.90
N GLN A 593 -9.06 -40.10 -38.08
CA GLN A 593 -8.43 -40.79 -36.97
C GLN A 593 -8.06 -39.74 -35.92
N VAL A 594 -8.68 -39.86 -34.75
CA VAL A 594 -8.09 -39.34 -33.52
C VAL A 594 -6.60 -39.69 -33.60
N PRO A 595 -5.68 -38.71 -33.55
CA PRO A 595 -4.27 -38.95 -33.82
C PRO A 595 -3.78 -40.15 -33.01
N ASP A 596 -3.11 -41.07 -33.72
CA ASP A 596 -2.56 -42.32 -33.20
C ASP A 596 -1.88 -42.09 -31.83
N ALA A 597 -2.08 -43.03 -30.90
CA ALA A 597 -1.73 -42.92 -29.48
C ALA A 597 -0.24 -42.58 -29.21
N LEU A 598 0.60 -42.64 -30.24
CA LEU A 598 2.02 -42.28 -30.21
C LEU A 598 2.30 -40.78 -30.41
N THR A 599 1.33 -40.00 -30.91
CA THR A 599 1.43 -38.55 -31.13
C THR A 599 0.83 -37.72 -29.99
N MET A 600 0.11 -38.37 -29.06
CA MET A 600 -0.50 -37.73 -27.88
C MET A 600 0.50 -37.35 -26.77
N VAL A 601 1.81 -37.61 -26.94
CA VAL A 601 2.81 -37.29 -25.91
C VAL A 601 3.31 -35.84 -25.98
N THR A 602 3.01 -35.08 -27.04
CA THR A 602 3.50 -33.70 -27.22
C THR A 602 2.43 -32.61 -27.36
N GLN A 603 1.14 -32.93 -27.30
CA GLN A 603 0.04 -31.95 -27.39
C GLN A 603 -1.05 -32.22 -26.34
N LEU A 604 -0.73 -32.03 -25.06
CA LEU A 604 -1.65 -32.34 -23.95
C LEU A 604 -2.76 -31.27 -23.72
N ASP A 605 -2.89 -30.25 -24.58
CA ASP A 605 -3.67 -29.04 -24.25
C ASP A 605 -4.92 -28.75 -25.14
N GLU A 606 -5.26 -29.54 -26.17
CA GLU A 606 -6.33 -29.10 -27.13
C GLU A 606 -7.51 -30.04 -27.38
N MET A 607 -7.67 -31.17 -26.67
CA MET A 607 -8.85 -32.03 -26.89
C MET A 607 -9.63 -32.31 -25.59
N ASN A 608 -10.44 -31.34 -25.18
CA ASN A 608 -11.72 -31.71 -24.54
C ASN A 608 -12.53 -32.47 -25.59
N ASN A 609 -12.89 -33.72 -25.32
CA ASN A 609 -13.64 -34.54 -26.28
C ASN A 609 -14.90 -33.77 -26.75
N PRO A 610 -15.09 -33.53 -28.07
CA PRO A 610 -16.24 -32.78 -28.60
C PRO A 610 -17.60 -33.29 -28.08
N ALA A 611 -17.71 -34.60 -27.83
CA ALA A 611 -18.92 -35.19 -27.26
C ALA A 611 -19.17 -34.79 -25.79
N GLU A 612 -18.12 -34.58 -25.00
CA GLU A 612 -18.22 -34.13 -23.62
C GLU A 612 -18.60 -32.66 -23.53
N LEU A 613 -18.04 -31.81 -24.39
CA LEU A 613 -18.40 -30.39 -24.51
C LEU A 613 -19.85 -30.21 -24.97
N PHE A 614 -20.27 -30.91 -26.02
CA PHE A 614 -21.67 -30.90 -26.46
C PHE A 614 -22.63 -31.27 -25.32
N SER A 615 -22.31 -32.36 -24.58
CA SER A 615 -23.11 -32.80 -23.43
C SER A 615 -23.11 -31.80 -22.26
N ALA A 616 -22.10 -30.95 -22.16
CA ALA A 616 -22.01 -29.90 -21.16
C ALA A 616 -22.82 -28.66 -21.57
N PHE A 617 -22.75 -28.24 -22.84
CA PHE A 617 -23.57 -27.16 -23.39
C PHE A 617 -25.06 -27.46 -23.30
N GLN A 618 -25.48 -28.66 -23.65
CA GLN A 618 -26.87 -29.09 -23.53
C GLN A 618 -27.40 -29.02 -22.09
N ARG A 619 -26.56 -29.38 -21.11
CA ARG A 619 -26.93 -29.27 -19.69
C ARG A 619 -27.02 -27.81 -19.24
N ALA A 620 -26.06 -26.98 -19.64
CA ALA A 620 -26.07 -25.55 -19.34
C ALA A 620 -27.32 -24.87 -19.93
N GLY A 621 -27.68 -25.17 -21.18
CA GLY A 621 -28.90 -24.69 -21.82
C GLY A 621 -30.16 -25.10 -21.06
N LYS A 622 -30.32 -26.39 -20.72
CA LYS A 622 -31.46 -26.88 -19.92
C LYS A 622 -31.57 -26.19 -18.55
N SER A 623 -30.44 -26.03 -17.84
CA SER A 623 -30.41 -25.36 -16.54
C SER A 623 -30.83 -23.88 -16.65
N TYR A 624 -30.38 -23.19 -17.71
CA TYR A 624 -30.79 -21.81 -17.97
C TYR A 624 -32.29 -21.71 -18.26
N THR A 625 -32.84 -22.56 -19.15
CA THR A 625 -34.27 -22.57 -19.45
C THR A 625 -35.10 -22.81 -18.18
N GLN A 626 -34.72 -23.79 -17.36
CA GLN A 626 -35.38 -24.04 -16.06
C GLN A 626 -35.29 -22.84 -15.11
N THR A 627 -34.19 -22.10 -15.14
CA THR A 627 -34.00 -20.90 -14.31
C THR A 627 -34.88 -19.75 -14.79
N VAL A 628 -34.96 -19.52 -16.10
CA VAL A 628 -35.86 -18.52 -16.71
C VAL A 628 -37.33 -18.88 -16.47
N GLU A 629 -37.67 -20.17 -16.58
CA GLU A 629 -39.01 -20.69 -16.25
C GLU A 629 -39.34 -20.48 -14.77
N ARG A 630 -38.38 -20.70 -13.85
CA ARG A 630 -38.58 -20.41 -12.42
C ARG A 630 -38.73 -18.92 -12.13
N ILE A 631 -37.93 -18.05 -12.77
CA ILE A 631 -37.99 -16.59 -12.60
C ILE A 631 -39.28 -16.02 -13.20
N SER A 632 -39.77 -16.58 -14.31
CA SER A 632 -41.05 -16.19 -14.89
C SER A 632 -42.25 -16.74 -14.12
N ALA A 633 -42.11 -17.90 -13.47
CA ALA A 633 -43.13 -18.49 -12.61
C ALA A 633 -43.21 -17.85 -11.21
N ASN A 634 -42.08 -17.38 -10.68
CA ASN A 634 -41.98 -16.73 -9.38
C ASN A 634 -41.49 -15.29 -9.56
N GLN A 635 -42.35 -14.29 -9.34
CA GLN A 635 -41.94 -12.88 -9.17
C GLN A 635 -41.04 -12.71 -7.92
N LEU A 636 -39.83 -13.26 -7.94
CA LEU A 636 -38.86 -13.19 -6.86
C LEU A 636 -37.84 -12.12 -7.23
N THR A 637 -37.96 -10.96 -6.59
CA THR A 637 -36.92 -9.95 -6.54
C THR A 637 -35.64 -10.61 -6.06
N TRP A 638 -34.56 -10.48 -6.84
CA TRP A 638 -33.22 -10.81 -6.38
C TRP A 638 -32.77 -9.75 -5.37
N ASP A 639 -33.35 -9.77 -4.18
CA ASP A 639 -32.81 -9.03 -3.05
C ASP A 639 -31.64 -9.85 -2.51
N ILE A 640 -30.43 -9.36 -2.77
CA ILE A 640 -29.20 -9.86 -2.16
C ILE A 640 -29.29 -9.79 -0.61
N GLU A 641 -30.26 -9.04 -0.07
CA GLU A 641 -30.58 -8.93 1.36
C GLU A 641 -31.48 -10.06 1.92
N SER A 642 -32.07 -10.93 1.10
CA SER A 642 -33.09 -11.89 1.58
C SER A 642 -32.60 -13.32 1.81
N TYR A 643 -31.28 -13.58 1.84
CA TYR A 643 -30.75 -14.85 2.34
C TYR A 643 -30.14 -14.64 3.72
N PRO A 644 -30.76 -15.17 4.81
CA PRO A 644 -30.13 -15.18 6.13
C PRO A 644 -28.83 -15.99 6.14
#